data_AF-B1FT64-F1
#
_entry.id   AF-B1FT64-F1
#
_cell.length_a   1.000
_cell.length_b   1.000
_cell.length_c   1.000
_cell.angle_alpha   90.00
_cell.angle_beta   90.00
_cell.angle_gamma   90.00
#
_symmetry.space_group_name_H-M   'P 1'
#
loop_
_entity.id
_entity.type
_entity.pdbx_description
1 polymer ?
#
loop_
_entity_poly.entity_id
_entity_poly.type
_entity_poly.pdbx_seq_one_letter_code
_entity_poly.pdbx_strand_id
1 'polypeptide(L)'
;MSMETDIVTDERVAQIADRMAGEGKKVSALAIWGELRCGSIVAVSAAVERWRQARQPASAEAPASVMTGLPDDVAQTMLSAAGNLWASAREEAERVVNQRLALAGGHAEALAAERDEALAEYQNTLAEAELARERVATLTNALSISEEAVNRLATELSALRDRAKTAEDRVAELEDRAAAAEARVAQTEEREAASEARVGEAEERALAAEARIAEADERASAAEARVVQTEERALAAEARIAEADERAFAAEARVTQTEERALAAEARIAEADERASTAEARVAQTEERASAAEARATETDERVRDAEGRVAHAEERASTAEARLAEAEQHASAMQARLEAAETSLTEERGAREALNAATVARDEEIARLIAERDAAHEKAAALGEAGEAHAREVQRWADESNAASSRAQDAALQASESLAQLAALQTELDQARAELAAERDAHAAHGDEAAAQRAEVERVQHELAAARDQLAAMSEANAAATAETTRLAQDASAATSRAQAAEQRVAELERQLAELETAHAQQQGTSPEGLSADDESKEAVMADEIASLRRQMTSQAKAHEKAYAELRTLAEQWIAHAKELKQRLSATNQKVTFLDARSAAEVALLRRLSSELERLKPDHDLISRDAQQKFISATLAERLEQKGYRYDPATAVMSKIEA
;
A
#
# COMPACT_ATOMS: atom_id res chain seq x y z
N MET A 1 40.28 -13.46 25.11
CA MET A 1 41.57 -12.83 24.79
C MET A 1 41.97 -11.97 25.98
N SER A 2 42.95 -12.41 26.74
CA SER A 2 43.47 -11.70 27.91
C SER A 2 44.15 -10.42 27.44
N MET A 3 43.63 -9.25 27.84
CA MET A 3 44.32 -7.98 27.66
C MET A 3 45.44 -7.90 28.68
N GLU A 4 46.70 -7.96 28.23
CA GLU A 4 47.84 -7.50 29.01
C GLU A 4 47.58 -6.04 29.40
N THR A 5 47.33 -5.80 30.68
CA THR A 5 47.33 -4.46 31.25
C THR A 5 48.76 -3.93 31.20
N ASP A 6 49.08 -3.15 30.18
CA ASP A 6 50.32 -2.37 30.10
C ASP A 6 50.38 -1.38 31.28
N ILE A 7 51.13 -1.73 32.32
CA ILE A 7 51.34 -0.88 33.51
C ILE A 7 52.39 0.19 33.17
N VAL A 8 52.05 1.46 33.37
CA VAL A 8 53.00 2.57 33.26
C VAL A 8 54.03 2.47 34.38
N THR A 9 55.26 2.10 34.02
CA THR A 9 56.41 2.07 34.94
C THR A 9 57.21 3.37 34.86
N ASP A 10 57.64 3.90 36.01
CA ASP A 10 58.42 5.15 36.11
C ASP A 10 59.68 5.16 35.24
N GLU A 11 60.28 3.99 35.03
CA GLU A 11 61.49 3.80 34.24
C GLU A 11 61.26 4.05 32.73
N ARG A 12 60.08 3.69 32.24
CA ARG A 12 59.66 3.90 30.85
C ARG A 12 59.31 5.37 30.60
N VAL A 13 58.71 6.04 31.59
CA VAL A 13 58.51 7.50 31.59
C VAL A 13 59.84 8.25 31.60
N ALA A 14 60.81 7.82 32.43
CA ALA A 14 62.13 8.41 32.52
C ALA A 14 62.95 8.25 31.22
N GLN A 15 62.91 7.09 30.56
CA GLN A 15 63.57 6.86 29.27
C GLN A 15 63.02 7.76 28.15
N ILE A 16 61.70 7.94 28.09
CA ILE A 16 61.07 8.84 27.11
C ILE A 16 61.41 10.30 27.44
N ALA A 17 61.37 10.68 28.72
CA ALA A 17 61.77 12.01 29.17
C ALA A 17 63.24 12.32 28.84
N ASP A 18 64.14 11.35 28.98
CA ASP A 18 65.57 11.47 28.64
C ASP A 18 65.80 11.62 27.14
N ARG A 19 65.12 10.80 26.33
CA ARG A 19 65.16 10.93 24.88
C ARG A 19 64.64 12.29 24.43
N MET A 20 63.49 12.73 24.94
CA MET A 20 62.92 14.03 24.61
C MET A 20 63.83 15.19 25.03
N ALA A 21 64.45 15.11 26.21
CA ALA A 21 65.42 16.10 26.67
C ALA A 21 66.68 16.12 25.80
N GLY A 22 67.19 14.95 25.37
CA GLY A 22 68.33 14.83 24.45
C GLY A 22 68.02 15.34 23.04
N GLU A 23 66.77 15.27 22.60
CA GLU A 23 66.27 15.81 21.33
C GLU A 23 65.95 17.32 21.40
N GLY A 24 66.15 17.98 22.56
CA GLY A 24 65.82 19.40 22.77
C GLY A 24 64.31 19.70 22.83
N LYS A 25 63.46 18.67 22.95
CA LYS A 25 62.01 18.81 23.05
C LYS A 25 61.59 19.07 24.50
N LYS A 26 60.54 19.88 24.67
CA LYS A 26 60.00 20.20 26.00
C LYS A 26 59.37 18.96 26.63
N VAL A 27 59.96 18.48 27.72
CA VAL A 27 59.45 17.33 28.49
C VAL A 27 58.21 17.76 29.27
N SER A 28 57.02 17.33 28.84
CA SER A 28 55.75 17.57 29.53
C SER A 28 54.97 16.26 29.73
N ALA A 29 54.15 16.19 30.79
CA ALA A 29 53.36 15.00 31.10
C ALA A 29 52.41 14.62 29.95
N LEU A 30 51.86 15.61 29.25
CA LEU A 30 50.98 15.42 28.11
C LEU A 30 51.72 14.87 26.89
N ALA A 31 52.94 15.34 26.64
CA ALA A 31 53.77 14.86 25.54
C ALA A 31 54.22 13.41 25.76
N ILE A 32 54.59 13.07 27.00
CA ILE A 32 54.98 11.70 27.34
C ILE A 32 53.76 10.76 27.34
N TRP A 33 52.60 11.22 27.82
CA TRP A 33 51.35 10.43 27.76
C TRP A 33 50.91 10.17 26.31
N GLY A 34 51.08 11.14 25.41
CA GLY A 34 50.81 10.98 23.98
C GLY A 34 51.69 9.94 23.28
N GLU A 35 52.93 9.73 23.75
CA GLU A 35 53.82 8.68 23.23
C GLU A 35 53.60 7.31 23.88
N LEU A 36 53.22 7.25 25.16
CA LEU A 36 52.92 6.00 25.86
C LEU A 36 51.58 5.39 25.42
N ARG A 37 50.58 6.22 25.12
CA ARG A 37 49.19 5.84 24.76
C ARG A 37 48.51 4.84 25.71
N CYS A 38 49.01 4.69 26.94
CA CYS A 38 48.44 3.86 27.99
C CYS A 38 48.68 4.47 29.38
N GLY A 39 47.82 4.10 30.35
CA GLY A 39 47.85 4.56 31.74
C GLY A 39 47.25 5.95 32.01
N SER A 40 47.05 6.26 33.30
CA SER A 40 46.48 7.53 33.75
C SER A 40 47.48 8.68 33.60
N ILE A 41 47.03 9.81 33.05
CA ILE A 41 47.85 11.02 32.89
C ILE A 41 48.39 11.55 34.23
N VAL A 42 47.70 11.26 35.34
CA VAL A 42 48.13 11.60 36.70
C VAL A 42 49.32 10.75 37.16
N ALA A 43 49.36 9.48 36.75
CA ALA A 43 50.50 8.60 37.03
C ALA A 43 51.73 9.03 36.21
N VAL A 44 51.52 9.39 34.93
CA VAL A 44 52.57 9.92 34.06
C VAL A 44 53.09 11.27 34.59
N SER A 45 52.22 12.17 35.06
CA SER A 45 52.67 13.45 35.63
C SER A 45 53.51 13.26 36.89
N ALA A 46 53.10 12.37 37.80
CA ALA A 46 53.84 12.05 39.02
C ALA A 46 55.22 11.39 38.75
N ALA A 47 55.33 10.59 37.68
CA ALA A 47 56.59 10.00 37.25
C ALA A 47 57.54 11.03 36.61
N VAL A 48 57.01 11.96 35.81
CA VAL A 48 57.79 13.08 35.23
C VAL A 48 58.28 14.04 36.31
N GLU A 49 57.48 14.28 37.36
CA GLU A 49 57.87 15.10 38.52
C GLU A 49 59.08 14.49 39.25
N ARG A 50 59.06 13.17 39.50
CA ARG A 50 60.15 12.43 40.15
C ARG A 50 61.42 12.39 39.30
N TRP A 51 61.28 12.23 37.98
CA TRP A 51 62.40 12.36 37.04
C TRP A 51 63.04 13.76 37.07
N ARG A 52 62.23 14.83 37.18
CA ARG A 52 62.74 16.22 37.32
C ARG A 52 63.47 16.42 38.64
N GLN A 53 62.91 15.94 39.74
CA GLN A 53 63.49 16.04 41.09
C GLN A 53 64.83 15.29 41.21
N ALA A 54 64.97 14.13 40.56
CA ALA A 54 66.22 13.37 40.53
C ALA A 54 67.37 14.08 39.78
N ARG A 55 67.08 15.13 38.99
CA ARG A 55 68.04 15.86 38.15
C ARG A 55 68.39 17.27 38.62
N GLN A 56 67.72 17.79 39.64
CA GLN A 56 68.09 19.05 40.27
C GLN A 56 68.94 18.75 41.51
N PRO A 57 70.23 19.12 41.56
CA PRO A 57 70.91 19.18 42.85
C PRO A 57 70.23 20.26 43.70
N ALA A 58 69.91 19.91 44.94
CA ALA A 58 69.47 20.86 45.94
C ALA A 58 70.50 21.98 46.05
N SER A 59 70.16 23.18 45.59
CA SER A 59 71.03 24.33 45.77
C SER A 59 70.25 25.63 45.84
N ALA A 60 70.62 26.34 46.91
CA ALA A 60 70.71 27.78 47.05
C ALA A 60 69.45 28.51 47.53
N GLU A 61 69.39 28.66 48.85
CA GLU A 61 69.02 29.92 49.50
C GLU A 61 69.57 31.11 48.67
N ALA A 62 68.68 31.98 48.24
CA ALA A 62 69.03 33.20 47.53
C ALA A 62 69.41 34.32 48.52
N PRO A 63 70.41 35.17 48.19
CA PRO A 63 70.91 36.22 49.08
C PRO A 63 69.99 37.44 49.05
N ALA A 64 69.75 38.01 50.24
CA ALA A 64 69.10 39.30 50.41
C ALA A 64 69.97 40.41 49.80
N SER A 65 69.47 41.05 48.75
CA SER A 65 70.05 42.29 48.20
C SER A 65 69.36 43.49 48.82
N VAL A 66 70.14 44.26 49.57
CA VAL A 66 69.79 45.56 50.14
C VAL A 66 69.66 46.57 49.00
N MET A 67 68.43 46.96 48.68
CA MET A 67 68.17 48.27 48.07
C MET A 67 67.60 49.19 49.14
N THR A 68 68.25 50.34 49.25
CA THR A 68 67.99 51.48 50.13
C THR A 68 66.51 51.79 50.28
N GLY A 69 66.06 51.86 51.53
CA GLY A 69 64.67 51.96 51.94
C GLY A 69 63.91 53.16 51.37
N LEU A 70 62.75 52.86 50.81
CA LEU A 70 61.55 53.63 51.15
C LEU A 70 61.26 53.41 52.65
N PRO A 71 60.68 54.38 53.38
CA PRO A 71 60.30 54.20 54.78
C PRO A 71 59.48 52.91 54.94
N ASP A 72 59.77 52.08 55.95
CA ASP A 72 59.13 50.77 56.17
C ASP A 72 57.59 50.86 56.10
N ASP A 73 57.03 51.99 56.53
CA ASP A 73 55.59 52.28 56.48
C ASP A 73 55.03 52.31 55.04
N VAL A 74 55.79 52.84 54.07
CA VAL A 74 55.38 52.91 52.65
C VAL A 74 55.57 51.56 51.97
N ALA A 75 56.63 50.82 52.28
CA ALA A 75 56.86 49.47 51.75
C ALA A 75 55.80 48.48 52.27
N GLN A 76 55.45 48.55 53.56
CA GLN A 76 54.40 47.73 54.18
C GLN A 76 53.00 48.08 53.64
N THR A 77 52.74 49.38 53.40
CA THR A 77 51.48 49.84 52.80
C THR A 77 51.37 49.42 51.34
N MET A 78 52.46 49.49 50.56
CA MET A 78 52.46 49.01 49.17
C MET A 78 52.37 47.48 49.07
N LEU A 79 52.99 46.73 49.99
CA LEU A 79 52.85 45.27 50.06
C LEU A 79 51.45 44.83 50.53
N SER A 80 50.85 45.52 51.51
CA SER A 80 49.45 45.30 51.90
C SER A 80 48.48 45.69 50.79
N ALA A 81 48.71 46.81 50.09
CA ALA A 81 47.90 47.22 48.96
C ALA A 81 48.02 46.23 47.80
N ALA A 82 49.23 45.75 47.48
CA ALA A 82 49.45 44.71 46.49
C ALA A 82 48.84 43.36 46.90
N GLY A 83 48.91 43.00 48.18
CA GLY A 83 48.26 41.81 48.73
C GLY A 83 46.73 41.88 48.65
N ASN A 84 46.15 43.03 48.97
CA ASN A 84 44.70 43.28 48.85
C ASN A 84 44.25 43.33 47.39
N LEU A 85 45.04 43.94 46.49
CA LEU A 85 44.78 43.93 45.05
C LEU A 85 44.90 42.51 44.47
N TRP A 86 45.87 41.73 44.90
CA TRP A 86 46.06 40.35 44.45
C TRP A 86 44.96 39.43 44.98
N ALA A 87 44.55 39.59 46.24
CA ALA A 87 43.40 38.89 46.81
C ALA A 87 42.10 39.26 46.11
N SER A 88 41.85 40.55 45.86
CA SER A 88 40.68 41.03 45.12
C SER A 88 40.67 40.56 43.67
N ALA A 89 41.81 40.62 42.97
CA ALA A 89 41.94 40.11 41.60
C ALA A 89 41.77 38.58 41.55
N ARG A 90 42.23 37.86 42.57
CA ARG A 90 42.05 36.41 42.71
C ARG A 90 40.60 36.04 42.97
N GLU A 91 39.93 36.71 43.92
CA GLU A 91 38.51 36.50 44.20
C GLU A 91 37.64 36.84 42.99
N GLU A 92 37.98 37.89 42.24
CA GLU A 92 37.30 38.24 40.99
C GLU A 92 37.52 37.15 39.93
N ALA A 93 38.74 36.66 39.77
CA ALA A 93 39.04 35.56 38.85
C ALA A 93 38.33 34.26 39.26
N GLU A 94 38.33 33.90 40.55
CA GLU A 94 37.59 32.74 41.08
C GLU A 94 36.08 32.90 40.88
N ARG A 95 35.53 34.11 41.07
CA ARG A 95 34.10 34.38 40.83
C ARG A 95 33.73 34.23 39.36
N VAL A 96 34.52 34.80 38.45
CA VAL A 96 34.31 34.68 36.99
C VAL A 96 34.46 33.24 36.52
N VAL A 97 35.45 32.50 37.04
CA VAL A 97 35.65 31.08 36.73
C VAL A 97 34.48 30.25 37.24
N ASN A 98 34.05 30.44 38.49
CA ASN A 98 32.91 29.73 39.07
C ASN A 98 31.60 30.05 38.33
N GLN A 99 31.41 31.31 37.91
CA GLN A 99 30.24 31.70 37.11
C GLN A 99 30.26 31.03 35.73
N ARG A 100 31.41 30.97 35.06
CA ARG A 100 31.56 30.25 33.79
C ARG A 100 31.38 28.74 33.96
N LEU A 101 31.87 28.15 35.05
CA LEU A 101 31.68 26.74 35.37
C LEU A 101 30.21 26.42 35.66
N ALA A 102 29.49 27.30 36.36
CA ALA A 102 28.06 27.14 36.62
C ALA A 102 27.24 27.21 35.33
N LEU A 103 27.55 28.15 34.42
CA LEU A 103 26.91 28.24 33.11
C LEU A 103 27.23 27.03 32.22
N ALA A 104 28.50 26.60 32.21
CA ALA A 104 28.90 25.39 31.47
C ALA A 104 28.25 24.12 32.05
N GLY A 105 28.12 24.03 33.38
CA GLY A 105 27.40 22.96 34.07
C GLY A 105 25.91 22.95 33.71
N GLY A 106 25.25 24.11 33.73
CA GLY A 106 23.85 24.23 33.33
C GLY A 106 23.62 23.87 31.85
N HIS A 107 24.52 24.25 30.94
CA HIS A 107 24.45 23.82 29.55
C HIS A 107 24.68 22.31 29.38
N ALA A 108 25.60 21.72 30.15
CA ALA A 108 25.85 20.28 30.11
C ALA A 108 24.66 19.48 30.65
N GLU A 109 24.00 19.97 31.70
CA GLU A 109 22.78 19.38 32.25
C GLU A 109 21.60 19.51 31.28
N ALA A 110 21.44 20.65 30.60
CA ALA A 110 20.42 20.83 29.57
C ALA A 110 20.62 19.88 28.38
N LEU A 111 21.85 19.75 27.88
CA LEU A 111 22.18 18.79 26.82
C LEU A 111 21.99 17.33 27.26
N ALA A 112 22.25 17.02 28.52
CA ALA A 112 21.98 15.69 29.07
C ALA A 112 20.48 15.40 29.13
N ALA A 113 19.65 16.38 29.53
CA ALA A 113 18.21 16.26 29.55
C ALA A 113 17.63 16.10 28.14
N GLU A 114 18.06 16.92 27.17
CA GLU A 114 17.66 16.79 25.75
C GLU A 114 18.05 15.43 25.16
N ARG A 115 19.23 14.91 25.50
CA ARG A 115 19.65 13.56 25.09
C ARG A 115 18.75 12.49 25.69
N ASP A 116 18.43 12.60 26.98
CA ASP A 116 17.64 11.59 27.69
C ASP A 116 16.17 11.60 27.21
N GLU A 117 15.63 12.77 26.88
CA GLU A 117 14.33 12.93 26.24
C GLU A 117 14.32 12.32 24.82
N ALA A 118 15.31 12.64 23.99
CA ALA A 118 15.45 12.05 22.66
C ALA A 118 15.63 10.52 22.70
N LEU A 119 16.34 10.01 23.72
CA LEU A 119 16.50 8.58 23.95
C LEU A 119 15.17 7.93 24.34
N ALA A 120 14.37 8.58 25.19
CA ALA A 120 13.05 8.09 25.58
C ALA A 120 12.08 8.06 24.38
N GLU A 121 12.08 9.10 23.54
CA GLU A 121 11.30 9.12 22.31
C GLU A 121 11.73 8.01 21.34
N TYR A 122 13.04 7.80 21.17
CA TYR A 122 13.55 6.70 20.34
C TYR A 122 13.14 5.32 20.89
N GLN A 123 13.20 5.13 22.21
CA GLN A 123 12.75 3.88 22.83
C GLN A 123 11.25 3.64 22.64
N ASN A 124 10.44 4.70 22.73
CA ASN A 124 9.00 4.59 22.52
C ASN A 124 8.67 4.23 21.07
N THR A 125 9.28 4.92 20.09
CA THR A 125 9.09 4.60 18.66
C THR A 125 9.58 3.19 18.31
N LEU A 126 10.64 2.70 18.95
CA LEU A 126 11.10 1.32 18.79
C LEU A 126 10.04 0.32 19.31
N ALA A 127 9.49 0.56 20.51
CA ALA A 127 8.45 -0.29 21.09
C ALA A 127 7.17 -0.29 20.22
N GLU A 128 6.76 0.86 19.70
CA GLU A 128 5.63 0.97 18.76
C GLU A 128 5.91 0.20 17.46
N ALA A 129 7.13 0.27 16.92
CA ALA A 129 7.52 -0.48 15.73
C ALA A 129 7.55 -2.00 15.97
N GLU A 130 7.97 -2.45 17.16
CA GLU A 130 7.93 -3.86 17.56
C GLU A 130 6.50 -4.37 17.68
N LEU A 131 5.61 -3.61 18.31
CA LEU A 131 4.18 -3.94 18.39
C LEU A 131 3.53 -3.98 16.99
N ALA A 132 3.89 -3.05 16.11
CA ALA A 132 3.44 -3.05 14.72
C ALA A 132 3.91 -4.29 13.97
N ARG A 133 5.16 -4.74 14.18
CA ARG A 133 5.68 -5.98 13.58
C ARG A 133 4.95 -7.21 14.09
N GLU A 134 4.66 -7.29 15.38
CA GLU A 134 3.89 -8.40 15.95
C GLU A 134 2.46 -8.43 15.39
N ARG A 135 1.82 -7.27 15.25
CA ARG A 135 0.51 -7.14 14.58
C ARG A 135 0.56 -7.61 13.13
N VAL A 136 1.61 -7.26 12.37
CA VAL A 136 1.77 -7.75 11.00
C VAL A 136 1.96 -9.26 10.97
N ALA A 137 2.77 -9.82 11.88
CA ALA A 137 2.98 -11.27 11.96
C ALA A 137 1.68 -12.03 12.27
N THR A 138 0.89 -11.54 13.24
CA THR A 138 -0.40 -12.12 13.60
C THR A 138 -1.43 -12.03 12.47
N LEU A 139 -1.53 -10.88 11.79
CA LEU A 139 -2.40 -10.72 10.63
C LEU A 139 -1.97 -11.61 9.45
N THR A 140 -0.67 -11.76 9.23
CA THR A 140 -0.13 -12.66 8.19
C THR A 140 -0.48 -14.11 8.47
N ASN A 141 -0.35 -14.56 9.72
CA ASN A 141 -0.74 -15.90 10.11
C ASN A 141 -2.25 -16.13 9.97
N ALA A 142 -3.07 -15.14 10.39
CA ALA A 142 -4.53 -15.21 10.21
C ALA A 142 -4.93 -15.27 8.73
N LEU A 143 -4.26 -14.49 7.87
CA LEU A 143 -4.47 -14.53 6.42
C LEU A 143 -4.15 -15.93 5.86
N SER A 144 -2.98 -16.49 6.18
CA SER A 144 -2.60 -17.84 5.74
C SER A 144 -3.61 -18.90 6.16
N ILE A 145 -4.10 -18.85 7.41
CA ILE A 145 -5.13 -19.77 7.92
C ILE A 145 -6.44 -19.59 7.13
N SER A 146 -6.84 -18.36 6.83
CA SER A 146 -8.05 -18.08 6.06
C SER A 146 -7.92 -18.54 4.60
N GLU A 147 -6.75 -18.38 3.97
CA GLU A 147 -6.48 -18.86 2.61
C GLU A 147 -6.52 -20.39 2.55
N GLU A 148 -5.96 -21.09 3.55
CA GLU A 148 -6.09 -22.54 3.65
C GLU A 148 -7.56 -22.98 3.83
N ALA A 149 -8.34 -22.26 4.63
CA ALA A 149 -9.76 -22.56 4.82
C ALA A 149 -10.55 -22.36 3.52
N VAL A 150 -10.30 -21.28 2.78
CA VAL A 150 -10.91 -21.04 1.46
C VAL A 150 -10.52 -22.14 0.47
N ASN A 151 -9.26 -22.56 0.44
CA ASN A 151 -8.81 -23.66 -0.41
C ASN A 151 -9.51 -24.99 -0.05
N ARG A 152 -9.65 -25.30 1.24
CA ARG A 152 -10.41 -26.48 1.69
C ARG A 152 -11.88 -26.41 1.26
N LEU A 153 -12.55 -25.29 1.50
CA LEU A 153 -13.94 -25.10 1.07
C LEU A 153 -14.10 -25.20 -0.45
N ALA A 154 -13.15 -24.69 -1.23
CA ALA A 154 -13.15 -24.82 -2.68
C ALA A 154 -13.07 -26.30 -3.11
N THR A 155 -12.22 -27.10 -2.46
CA THR A 155 -12.13 -28.55 -2.74
C THR A 155 -13.41 -29.29 -2.32
N GLU A 156 -14.01 -28.94 -1.18
CA GLU A 156 -15.26 -29.53 -0.70
C GLU A 156 -16.44 -29.20 -1.63
N LEU A 157 -16.54 -27.95 -2.11
CA LEU A 157 -17.53 -27.53 -3.08
C LEU A 157 -17.37 -28.25 -4.42
N SER A 158 -16.13 -28.46 -4.88
CA SER A 158 -15.89 -29.28 -6.08
C SER A 158 -16.38 -30.72 -5.89
N ALA A 159 -16.03 -31.34 -4.76
CA ALA A 159 -16.46 -32.70 -4.45
C ALA A 159 -17.99 -32.82 -4.25
N LEU A 160 -18.64 -31.79 -3.69
CA LEU A 160 -20.10 -31.72 -3.60
C LEU A 160 -20.74 -31.59 -4.98
N ARG A 161 -20.18 -30.76 -5.87
CA ARG A 161 -20.65 -30.63 -7.24
C ARG A 161 -20.55 -31.95 -8.01
N ASP A 162 -19.43 -32.67 -7.87
CA ASP A 162 -19.26 -33.97 -8.51
C ASP A 162 -20.24 -35.03 -7.97
N ARG A 163 -20.50 -35.00 -6.65
CA ARG A 163 -21.53 -35.85 -6.02
C ARG A 163 -22.94 -35.49 -6.48
N ALA A 164 -23.26 -34.19 -6.60
CA ALA A 164 -24.55 -33.73 -7.10
C ALA A 164 -24.77 -34.18 -8.53
N LYS A 165 -23.78 -34.01 -9.41
CA LYS A 165 -23.82 -34.52 -10.78
C LYS A 165 -24.03 -36.04 -10.84
N THR A 166 -23.31 -36.78 -10.01
CA THR A 166 -23.49 -38.25 -9.91
C THR A 166 -24.89 -38.61 -9.44
N ALA A 167 -25.49 -37.83 -8.53
CA ALA A 167 -26.86 -38.03 -8.08
C ALA A 167 -27.87 -37.71 -9.19
N GLU A 168 -27.68 -36.62 -9.94
CA GLU A 168 -28.49 -36.27 -11.11
C GLU A 168 -28.46 -37.39 -12.17
N ASP A 169 -27.27 -37.90 -12.50
CA ASP A 169 -27.12 -39.01 -13.45
C ASP A 169 -27.87 -40.27 -12.97
N ARG A 170 -27.84 -40.56 -11.66
CA ARG A 170 -28.58 -41.68 -11.06
C ARG A 170 -30.09 -41.47 -11.06
N VAL A 171 -30.56 -40.24 -10.87
CA VAL A 171 -32.00 -39.92 -10.95
C VAL A 171 -32.48 -40.14 -12.38
N ALA A 172 -31.74 -39.64 -13.39
CA ALA A 172 -32.06 -39.88 -14.79
C ALA A 172 -32.12 -41.38 -15.14
N GLU A 173 -31.16 -42.18 -14.66
CA GLU A 173 -31.19 -43.65 -14.83
C GLU A 173 -32.43 -44.30 -14.17
N LEU A 174 -32.82 -43.83 -12.98
CA LEU A 174 -34.01 -44.33 -12.29
C LEU A 174 -35.31 -43.93 -13.00
N GLU A 175 -35.38 -42.73 -13.57
CA GLU A 175 -36.52 -42.28 -14.39
C GLU A 175 -36.66 -43.15 -15.65
N ASP A 176 -35.57 -43.43 -16.36
CA ASP A 176 -35.57 -44.33 -17.52
C ASP A 176 -36.03 -45.75 -17.13
N ARG A 177 -35.57 -46.26 -15.98
CA ARG A 177 -35.98 -47.57 -15.46
C ARG A 177 -37.44 -47.60 -15.05
N ALA A 178 -37.97 -46.53 -14.47
CA ALA A 178 -39.38 -46.41 -14.10
C ALA A 178 -40.26 -46.40 -15.36
N ALA A 179 -39.92 -45.60 -16.36
CA ALA A 179 -40.62 -45.58 -17.65
C ALA A 179 -40.62 -46.96 -18.33
N ALA A 180 -39.49 -47.69 -18.28
CA ALA A 180 -39.41 -49.05 -18.81
C ALA A 180 -40.28 -50.05 -18.02
N ALA A 181 -40.41 -49.88 -16.70
CA ALA A 181 -41.29 -50.69 -15.87
C ALA A 181 -42.76 -50.41 -16.17
N GLU A 182 -43.15 -49.13 -16.28
CA GLU A 182 -44.51 -48.72 -16.67
C GLU A 182 -44.91 -49.29 -18.03
N ALA A 183 -44.01 -49.25 -19.03
CA ALA A 183 -44.27 -49.84 -20.34
C ALA A 183 -44.47 -51.37 -20.27
N ARG A 184 -43.77 -52.07 -19.38
CA ARG A 184 -43.96 -53.52 -19.16
C ARG A 184 -45.29 -53.82 -18.49
N VAL A 185 -45.70 -53.01 -17.51
CA VAL A 185 -47.00 -53.14 -16.85
C VAL A 185 -48.14 -52.93 -17.85
N ALA A 186 -48.07 -51.89 -18.68
CA ALA A 186 -49.05 -51.67 -19.73
C ALA A 186 -49.14 -52.86 -20.72
N GLN A 187 -48.00 -53.46 -21.09
CA GLN A 187 -47.99 -54.65 -21.93
C GLN A 187 -48.61 -55.87 -21.23
N THR A 188 -48.40 -56.05 -19.93
CA THR A 188 -49.02 -57.15 -19.19
C THR A 188 -50.53 -56.95 -19.06
N GLU A 189 -50.99 -55.74 -18.80
CA GLU A 189 -52.43 -55.41 -18.76
C GLU A 189 -53.11 -55.68 -20.11
N GLU A 190 -52.47 -55.32 -21.24
CA GLU A 190 -52.99 -55.63 -22.58
C GLU A 190 -53.09 -57.14 -22.81
N ARG A 191 -52.10 -57.92 -22.33
CA ARG A 191 -52.11 -59.39 -22.44
C ARG A 191 -53.19 -60.03 -21.56
N GLU A 192 -53.41 -59.50 -20.36
CA GLU A 192 -54.47 -59.96 -19.46
C GLU A 192 -55.85 -59.69 -20.06
N ALA A 193 -56.10 -58.47 -20.56
CA ALA A 193 -57.35 -58.14 -21.24
C ALA A 193 -57.61 -59.04 -22.46
N ALA A 194 -56.57 -59.34 -23.26
CA ALA A 194 -56.68 -60.28 -24.37
C ALA A 194 -56.96 -61.73 -23.92
N SER A 195 -56.45 -62.14 -22.76
CA SER A 195 -56.73 -63.46 -22.17
C SER A 195 -58.16 -63.53 -21.66
N GLU A 196 -58.63 -62.51 -20.94
CA GLU A 196 -60.02 -62.43 -20.45
C GLU A 196 -61.02 -62.47 -21.61
N ALA A 197 -60.76 -61.76 -22.71
CA ALA A 197 -61.60 -61.81 -23.90
C ALA A 197 -61.69 -63.24 -24.48
N ARG A 198 -60.57 -63.98 -24.52
CA ARG A 198 -60.55 -65.38 -24.99
C ARG A 198 -61.32 -66.33 -24.07
N VAL A 199 -61.23 -66.11 -22.75
CA VAL A 199 -62.00 -66.88 -21.77
C VAL A 199 -63.50 -66.62 -21.96
N GLY A 200 -63.92 -65.37 -22.11
CA GLY A 200 -65.31 -65.02 -22.40
C GLY A 200 -65.84 -65.68 -23.67
N GLU A 201 -65.08 -65.66 -24.77
CA GLU A 201 -65.46 -66.39 -25.99
C GLU A 201 -65.55 -67.91 -25.79
N ALA A 202 -64.69 -68.49 -24.94
CA ALA A 202 -64.73 -69.92 -24.66
C ALA A 202 -65.96 -70.30 -23.83
N GLU A 203 -66.33 -69.47 -22.84
CA GLU A 203 -67.56 -69.62 -22.05
C GLU A 203 -68.81 -69.54 -22.92
N GLU A 204 -68.90 -68.57 -23.83
CA GLU A 204 -70.03 -68.48 -24.78
C GLU A 204 -70.15 -69.74 -25.65
N ARG A 205 -69.01 -70.28 -26.13
CA ARG A 205 -69.00 -71.53 -26.91
C ARG A 205 -69.44 -72.73 -26.08
N ALA A 206 -69.05 -72.80 -24.80
CA ALA A 206 -69.46 -73.86 -23.88
C ALA A 206 -70.97 -73.84 -23.63
N LEU A 207 -71.54 -72.67 -23.31
CA LEU A 207 -72.98 -72.49 -23.13
C LEU A 207 -73.77 -72.88 -24.39
N ALA A 208 -73.27 -72.52 -25.58
CA ALA A 208 -73.88 -72.92 -26.84
C ALA A 208 -73.84 -74.44 -27.07
N ALA A 209 -72.78 -75.12 -26.61
CA ALA A 209 -72.67 -76.57 -26.68
C ALA A 209 -73.64 -77.26 -25.70
N GLU A 210 -73.74 -76.76 -24.46
CA GLU A 210 -74.69 -77.26 -23.46
C GLU A 210 -76.14 -77.15 -23.96
N ALA A 211 -76.51 -76.02 -24.56
CA ALA A 211 -77.84 -75.83 -25.14
C ALA A 211 -78.16 -76.86 -26.25
N ARG A 212 -77.18 -77.22 -27.09
CA ARG A 212 -77.34 -78.25 -28.12
C ARG A 212 -77.48 -79.64 -27.53
N ILE A 213 -76.79 -79.95 -26.44
CA ILE A 213 -76.91 -81.23 -25.73
C ILE A 213 -78.32 -81.35 -25.14
N ALA A 214 -78.81 -80.32 -24.44
CA ALA A 214 -80.16 -80.32 -23.88
C ALA A 214 -81.24 -80.53 -24.96
N GLU A 215 -81.10 -79.87 -26.11
CA GLU A 215 -82.02 -80.06 -27.25
C GLU A 215 -81.95 -81.49 -27.82
N ALA A 216 -80.77 -82.12 -27.83
CA ALA A 216 -80.62 -83.50 -28.25
C ALA A 216 -81.28 -84.48 -27.26
N ASP A 217 -81.14 -84.24 -25.95
CA ASP A 217 -81.76 -85.04 -24.90
C ASP A 217 -83.30 -84.96 -24.97
N GLU A 218 -83.87 -83.76 -25.16
CA GLU A 218 -85.31 -83.59 -25.37
C GLU A 218 -85.82 -84.39 -26.58
N ARG A 219 -85.06 -84.36 -27.70
CA ARG A 219 -85.38 -85.16 -28.89
C ARG A 219 -85.32 -86.66 -28.61
N ALA A 220 -84.34 -87.11 -27.83
CA ALA A 220 -84.19 -88.52 -27.44
C ALA A 220 -85.37 -88.97 -26.56
N SER A 221 -85.72 -88.24 -25.51
CA SER A 221 -86.88 -88.55 -24.66
C SER A 221 -88.20 -88.56 -25.44
N ALA A 222 -88.37 -87.62 -26.39
CA ALA A 222 -89.54 -87.62 -27.26
C ALA A 222 -89.61 -88.87 -28.17
N ALA A 223 -88.46 -89.37 -28.63
CA ALA A 223 -88.38 -90.60 -29.40
C ALA A 223 -88.70 -91.84 -28.54
N GLU A 224 -88.16 -91.92 -27.32
CA GLU A 224 -88.46 -93.00 -26.36
C GLU A 224 -89.95 -93.07 -26.03
N ALA A 225 -90.60 -91.93 -25.76
CA ALA A 225 -92.05 -91.88 -25.49
C ALA A 225 -92.88 -92.40 -26.67
N ARG A 226 -92.45 -92.14 -27.92
CA ARG A 226 -93.11 -92.69 -29.12
C ARG A 226 -92.94 -94.21 -29.21
N VAL A 227 -91.77 -94.75 -28.84
CA VAL A 227 -91.53 -96.20 -28.81
C VAL A 227 -92.46 -96.87 -27.80
N VAL A 228 -92.53 -96.37 -26.56
CA VAL A 228 -93.43 -96.93 -25.52
C VAL A 228 -94.89 -96.95 -26.00
N GLN A 229 -95.37 -95.85 -26.60
CA GLN A 229 -96.73 -95.78 -27.15
C GLN A 229 -96.96 -96.84 -28.24
N THR A 230 -95.96 -97.13 -29.06
CA THR A 230 -96.07 -98.16 -30.11
C THR A 230 -96.11 -99.57 -29.53
N GLU A 231 -95.38 -99.83 -28.44
CA GLU A 231 -95.38 -101.13 -27.74
C GLU A 231 -96.71 -101.38 -27.01
N GLU A 232 -97.28 -100.36 -26.35
CA GLU A 232 -98.62 -100.45 -25.74
C GLU A 232 -99.70 -100.78 -26.79
N ARG A 233 -99.61 -100.16 -27.98
CA ARG A 233 -100.51 -100.45 -29.09
C ARG A 233 -100.36 -101.89 -29.59
N ALA A 234 -99.14 -102.43 -29.60
CA ALA A 234 -98.88 -103.82 -30.00
C ALA A 234 -99.47 -104.82 -29.00
N LEU A 235 -99.24 -104.63 -27.70
CA LEU A 235 -99.83 -105.47 -26.64
C LEU A 235 -101.37 -105.46 -26.67
N ALA A 236 -101.97 -104.29 -26.90
CA ALA A 236 -103.42 -104.18 -27.05
C ALA A 236 -103.95 -104.95 -28.28
N ALA A 237 -103.17 -105.04 -29.35
CA ALA A 237 -103.50 -105.85 -30.51
C ALA A 237 -103.37 -107.35 -30.22
N GLU A 238 -102.31 -107.78 -29.52
CA GLU A 238 -102.11 -109.18 -29.11
C GLU A 238 -103.26 -109.67 -28.20
N ALA A 239 -103.69 -108.86 -27.23
CA ALA A 239 -104.83 -109.20 -26.36
C ALA A 239 -106.14 -109.39 -27.15
N ARG A 240 -106.38 -108.60 -28.21
CA ARG A 240 -107.54 -108.76 -29.09
C ARG A 240 -107.48 -110.05 -29.91
N ILE A 241 -106.27 -110.46 -30.32
CA ILE A 241 -106.06 -111.72 -31.04
C ILE A 241 -106.36 -112.90 -30.10
N ALA A 242 -105.82 -112.91 -28.88
CA ALA A 242 -106.09 -113.97 -27.91
C ALA A 242 -107.61 -114.10 -27.59
N GLU A 243 -108.31 -112.98 -27.44
CA GLU A 243 -109.77 -112.98 -27.24
C GLU A 243 -110.52 -113.56 -28.47
N ALA A 244 -110.04 -113.29 -29.69
CA ALA A 244 -110.60 -113.87 -30.90
C ALA A 244 -110.38 -115.39 -30.96
N ASP A 245 -109.20 -115.87 -30.54
CA ASP A 245 -108.88 -117.30 -30.48
C ASP A 245 -109.76 -118.02 -29.44
N GLU A 246 -109.96 -117.45 -28.25
CA GLU A 246 -110.89 -118.02 -27.25
C GLU A 246 -112.33 -118.11 -27.79
N ARG A 247 -112.79 -117.08 -28.52
CA ARG A 247 -114.10 -117.12 -29.19
C ARG A 247 -114.16 -118.22 -30.26
N ALA A 248 -113.07 -118.44 -30.99
CA ALA A 248 -112.98 -119.50 -31.99
C ALA A 248 -113.04 -120.89 -31.34
N PHE A 249 -112.26 -121.15 -30.29
CA PHE A 249 -112.35 -122.39 -29.52
C PHE A 249 -113.75 -122.63 -28.92
N ALA A 250 -114.39 -121.58 -28.40
CA ALA A 250 -115.77 -121.68 -27.90
C ALA A 250 -116.78 -121.98 -29.02
N ALA A 251 -116.55 -121.48 -30.24
CA ALA A 251 -117.36 -121.80 -31.41
C ALA A 251 -117.13 -123.25 -31.87
N GLU A 252 -115.89 -123.72 -31.89
CA GLU A 252 -115.55 -125.11 -32.19
C GLU A 252 -116.21 -126.07 -31.18
N ALA A 253 -116.17 -125.77 -29.89
CA ALA A 253 -116.86 -126.56 -28.86
C ALA A 253 -118.39 -126.59 -29.03
N ARG A 254 -118.98 -125.51 -29.58
CA ARG A 254 -120.42 -125.51 -29.94
C ARG A 254 -120.67 -126.34 -31.19
N VAL A 255 -119.76 -126.30 -32.18
CA VAL A 255 -119.85 -127.12 -33.39
C VAL A 255 -119.79 -128.59 -33.01
N THR A 256 -118.82 -129.02 -32.19
CA THR A 256 -118.75 -130.41 -31.70
C THR A 256 -119.98 -130.81 -30.91
N GLN A 257 -120.55 -129.95 -30.06
CA GLN A 257 -121.82 -130.22 -29.39
C GLN A 257 -123.01 -130.33 -30.38
N THR A 258 -123.05 -129.53 -31.44
CA THR A 258 -124.06 -129.66 -32.49
C THR A 258 -123.84 -130.90 -33.34
N GLU A 259 -122.59 -131.30 -33.57
CA GLU A 259 -122.22 -132.55 -34.24
C GLU A 259 -122.60 -133.75 -33.38
N GLU A 260 -122.43 -133.73 -32.05
CA GLU A 260 -122.96 -134.78 -31.16
C GLU A 260 -124.50 -134.87 -31.22
N ARG A 261 -125.19 -133.72 -31.29
CA ARG A 261 -126.64 -133.67 -31.51
C ARG A 261 -127.05 -134.14 -32.90
N ALA A 262 -126.25 -133.85 -33.92
CA ALA A 262 -126.43 -134.30 -35.29
C ALA A 262 -126.18 -135.80 -35.39
N LEU A 263 -125.12 -136.34 -34.80
CA LEU A 263 -124.83 -137.77 -34.67
C LEU A 263 -125.96 -138.51 -33.93
N ALA A 264 -126.59 -137.90 -32.92
CA ALA A 264 -127.77 -138.47 -32.26
C ALA A 264 -129.03 -138.46 -33.16
N ALA A 265 -129.14 -137.52 -34.10
CA ALA A 265 -130.19 -137.47 -35.12
C ALA A 265 -129.87 -138.40 -36.31
N GLU A 266 -128.60 -138.48 -36.72
CA GLU A 266 -128.05 -139.37 -37.73
C GLU A 266 -128.11 -140.82 -37.27
N ALA A 267 -127.96 -141.15 -35.98
CA ALA A 267 -128.21 -142.50 -35.46
C ALA A 267 -129.67 -142.96 -35.68
N ARG A 268 -130.63 -142.03 -35.76
CA ARG A 268 -132.03 -142.32 -36.13
C ARG A 268 -132.25 -142.42 -37.64
N ILE A 269 -131.34 -141.90 -38.46
CA ILE A 269 -131.39 -141.89 -39.93
C ILE A 269 -130.53 -143.04 -40.51
N ALA A 270 -129.41 -143.40 -39.87
CA ALA A 270 -128.49 -144.49 -40.20
C ALA A 270 -129.12 -145.88 -39.99
N GLU A 271 -130.07 -146.04 -39.06
CA GLU A 271 -130.91 -147.25 -38.98
C GLU A 271 -131.78 -147.44 -40.26
N ALA A 272 -132.11 -146.33 -40.93
CA ALA A 272 -132.92 -146.33 -42.16
C ALA A 272 -132.09 -146.52 -43.43
N ASP A 273 -130.87 -145.97 -43.51
CA ASP A 273 -130.06 -145.94 -44.74
C ASP A 273 -128.83 -146.90 -44.76
N GLU A 274 -128.35 -147.42 -43.63
CA GLU A 274 -127.26 -148.43 -43.59
C GLU A 274 -127.77 -149.88 -43.85
N ARG A 275 -129.01 -150.03 -44.34
CA ARG A 275 -129.43 -151.20 -45.15
C ARG A 275 -129.14 -151.03 -46.63
N ALA A 276 -128.91 -149.80 -47.08
CA ALA A 276 -128.71 -149.45 -48.48
C ALA A 276 -127.31 -148.87 -48.71
N SER A 277 -126.32 -149.66 -48.30
CA SER A 277 -125.07 -149.78 -49.04
C SER A 277 -123.98 -148.75 -48.74
N THR A 278 -123.57 -148.79 -47.48
CA THR A 278 -122.25 -149.22 -46.97
C THR A 278 -121.21 -149.82 -47.95
N ALA A 279 -121.56 -150.25 -49.17
CA ALA A 279 -120.62 -150.84 -50.10
C ALA A 279 -120.07 -149.86 -51.15
N GLU A 280 -120.79 -148.79 -51.51
CA GLU A 280 -120.47 -148.07 -52.76
C GLU A 280 -119.91 -146.66 -52.55
N ALA A 281 -120.16 -146.02 -51.40
CA ALA A 281 -119.62 -144.70 -51.07
C ALA A 281 -118.14 -144.69 -50.60
N ARG A 282 -117.53 -145.87 -50.33
CA ARG A 282 -116.18 -145.97 -49.72
C ARG A 282 -115.01 -145.92 -50.71
N VAL A 283 -115.23 -146.04 -52.02
CA VAL A 283 -114.14 -146.04 -53.02
C VAL A 283 -113.94 -144.68 -53.68
N ALA A 284 -114.99 -143.88 -53.90
CA ALA A 284 -114.88 -142.62 -54.63
C ALA A 284 -114.42 -141.43 -53.76
N GLN A 285 -114.66 -141.45 -52.44
CA GLN A 285 -114.38 -140.31 -51.54
C GLN A 285 -112.92 -140.29 -51.03
N THR A 286 -112.17 -141.39 -51.16
CA THR A 286 -110.75 -141.48 -50.78
C THR A 286 -109.82 -140.81 -51.79
N GLU A 287 -110.24 -140.67 -53.05
CA GLU A 287 -109.43 -140.03 -54.11
C GLU A 287 -109.53 -138.48 -54.06
N GLU A 288 -110.65 -137.91 -53.61
CA GLU A 288 -110.82 -136.44 -53.54
C GLU A 288 -110.24 -135.81 -52.25
N ARG A 289 -110.24 -136.55 -51.12
CA ARG A 289 -109.66 -136.10 -49.85
C ARG A 289 -108.12 -136.12 -49.80
N ALA A 290 -107.45 -136.85 -50.69
CA ALA A 290 -106.00 -136.81 -50.83
C ALA A 290 -105.52 -135.46 -51.42
N SER A 291 -106.26 -134.90 -52.39
CA SER A 291 -105.92 -133.66 -53.11
C SER A 291 -106.09 -132.38 -52.25
N ALA A 292 -107.04 -132.38 -51.30
CA ALA A 292 -107.30 -131.24 -50.41
C ALA A 292 -106.40 -131.21 -49.15
N ALA A 293 -105.78 -132.35 -48.79
CA ALA A 293 -104.79 -132.44 -47.72
C ALA A 293 -103.41 -131.94 -48.16
N GLU A 294 -103.05 -132.14 -49.45
CA GLU A 294 -101.80 -131.66 -50.05
C GLU A 294 -101.75 -130.12 -50.16
N ALA A 295 -102.90 -129.45 -50.38
CA ALA A 295 -103.01 -127.98 -50.42
C ALA A 295 -102.98 -127.31 -49.02
N ARG A 296 -103.37 -128.02 -47.96
CA ARG A 296 -103.27 -127.51 -46.57
C ARG A 296 -101.88 -127.73 -45.99
N ALA A 297 -101.14 -128.76 -46.43
CA ALA A 297 -99.74 -128.95 -46.06
C ALA A 297 -98.85 -127.80 -46.56
N THR A 298 -99.08 -127.29 -47.77
CA THR A 298 -98.35 -126.13 -48.33
C THR A 298 -98.62 -124.79 -47.60
N GLU A 299 -99.85 -124.56 -47.13
CA GLU A 299 -100.20 -123.36 -46.34
C GLU A 299 -99.65 -123.46 -44.90
N THR A 300 -99.53 -124.68 -44.37
CA THR A 300 -98.91 -124.90 -43.05
C THR A 300 -97.39 -124.71 -43.11
N ASP A 301 -96.73 -125.13 -44.19
CA ASP A 301 -95.31 -124.86 -44.46
C ASP A 301 -95.00 -123.36 -44.68
N GLU A 302 -95.95 -122.58 -45.23
CA GLU A 302 -95.84 -121.11 -45.33
C GLU A 302 -96.01 -120.42 -43.96
N ARG A 303 -96.87 -120.94 -43.09
CA ARG A 303 -97.05 -120.41 -41.72
C ARG A 303 -95.90 -120.81 -40.77
N VAL A 304 -95.26 -121.96 -41.01
CA VAL A 304 -94.01 -122.33 -40.33
C VAL A 304 -92.85 -121.42 -40.78
N ARG A 305 -92.75 -121.08 -42.07
CA ARG A 305 -91.79 -120.06 -42.56
C ARG A 305 -92.02 -118.67 -41.97
N ASP A 306 -93.27 -118.24 -41.81
CA ASP A 306 -93.59 -116.94 -41.17
C ASP A 306 -93.29 -116.95 -39.66
N ALA A 307 -93.50 -118.08 -38.98
CA ALA A 307 -93.12 -118.27 -37.59
C ALA A 307 -91.59 -118.32 -37.40
N GLU A 308 -90.85 -118.97 -38.30
CA GLU A 308 -89.38 -118.92 -38.35
C GLU A 308 -88.87 -117.50 -38.62
N GLY A 309 -89.56 -116.72 -39.47
CA GLY A 309 -89.30 -115.29 -39.68
C GLY A 309 -89.56 -114.42 -38.45
N ARG A 310 -90.58 -114.74 -37.65
CA ARG A 310 -90.88 -114.06 -36.38
C ARG A 310 -89.89 -114.41 -35.27
N VAL A 311 -89.37 -115.63 -35.23
CA VAL A 311 -88.30 -116.03 -34.30
C VAL A 311 -86.99 -115.33 -34.69
N ALA A 312 -86.65 -115.28 -35.99
CA ALA A 312 -85.49 -114.52 -36.47
C ALA A 312 -85.60 -113.02 -36.14
N HIS A 313 -86.80 -112.43 -36.25
CA HIS A 313 -87.03 -111.03 -35.87
C HIS A 313 -86.98 -110.79 -34.35
N ALA A 314 -87.39 -111.78 -33.54
CA ALA A 314 -87.26 -111.72 -32.09
C ALA A 314 -85.78 -111.85 -31.66
N GLU A 315 -85.00 -112.69 -32.32
CA GLU A 315 -83.54 -112.78 -32.14
C GLU A 315 -82.83 -111.49 -32.58
N GLU A 316 -83.27 -110.85 -33.68
CA GLU A 316 -82.77 -109.53 -34.10
C GLU A 316 -83.12 -108.43 -33.08
N ARG A 317 -84.33 -108.45 -32.49
CA ARG A 317 -84.71 -107.55 -31.39
C ARG A 317 -83.92 -107.80 -30.11
N ALA A 318 -83.63 -109.06 -29.77
CA ALA A 318 -82.79 -109.41 -28.63
C ALA A 318 -81.34 -108.93 -28.83
N SER A 319 -80.77 -109.15 -30.02
CA SER A 319 -79.45 -108.60 -30.40
C SER A 319 -79.43 -107.08 -30.37
N THR A 320 -80.52 -106.41 -30.78
CA THR A 320 -80.65 -104.94 -30.69
C THR A 320 -80.76 -104.47 -29.23
N ALA A 321 -81.42 -105.23 -28.35
CA ALA A 321 -81.50 -104.92 -26.93
C ALA A 321 -80.15 -105.11 -26.22
N GLU A 322 -79.40 -106.16 -26.58
CA GLU A 322 -78.02 -106.36 -26.12
C GLU A 322 -77.09 -105.25 -26.62
N ALA A 323 -77.24 -104.80 -27.87
CA ALA A 323 -76.50 -103.64 -28.40
C ALA A 323 -76.82 -102.34 -27.64
N ARG A 324 -78.09 -102.13 -27.24
CA ARG A 324 -78.49 -100.96 -26.42
C ARG A 324 -77.99 -101.03 -24.99
N LEU A 325 -77.92 -102.22 -24.39
CA LEU A 325 -77.30 -102.43 -23.08
C LEU A 325 -75.79 -102.16 -23.15
N ALA A 326 -75.11 -102.61 -24.20
CA ALA A 326 -73.69 -102.29 -24.44
C ALA A 326 -73.46 -100.79 -24.68
N GLU A 327 -74.34 -100.10 -25.42
CA GLU A 327 -74.30 -98.63 -25.55
C GLU A 327 -74.54 -97.92 -24.22
N ALA A 328 -75.48 -98.37 -23.40
CA ALA A 328 -75.74 -97.80 -22.08
C ALA A 328 -74.55 -98.00 -21.12
N GLU A 329 -73.89 -99.16 -21.15
CA GLU A 329 -72.65 -99.40 -20.41
C GLU A 329 -71.49 -98.52 -20.89
N GLN A 330 -71.35 -98.31 -22.22
CA GLN A 330 -70.38 -97.34 -22.76
C GLN A 330 -70.70 -95.90 -22.35
N HIS A 331 -71.98 -95.52 -22.32
CA HIS A 331 -72.40 -94.19 -21.89
C HIS A 331 -72.13 -93.96 -20.40
N ALA A 332 -72.38 -94.97 -19.56
CA ALA A 332 -72.05 -94.92 -18.13
C ALA A 332 -70.53 -94.80 -17.91
N SER A 333 -69.73 -95.57 -18.65
CA SER A 333 -68.26 -95.45 -18.62
C SER A 333 -67.77 -94.07 -19.09
N ALA A 334 -68.38 -93.50 -20.13
CA ALA A 334 -68.04 -92.17 -20.62
C ALA A 334 -68.43 -91.06 -19.62
N MET A 335 -69.55 -91.21 -18.91
CA MET A 335 -69.95 -90.28 -17.85
C MET A 335 -69.03 -90.38 -16.63
N GLN A 336 -68.62 -91.59 -16.25
CA GLN A 336 -67.63 -91.81 -15.19
C GLN A 336 -66.29 -91.13 -15.54
N ALA A 337 -65.79 -91.31 -16.76
CA ALA A 337 -64.56 -90.67 -17.23
C ALA A 337 -64.66 -89.14 -17.30
N ARG A 338 -65.83 -88.60 -17.66
CA ARG A 338 -66.10 -87.15 -17.63
C ARG A 338 -66.15 -86.60 -16.20
N LEU A 339 -66.70 -87.36 -15.25
CA LEU A 339 -66.71 -86.96 -13.84
C LEU A 339 -65.30 -86.92 -13.27
N GLU A 340 -64.50 -87.97 -13.53
CA GLU A 340 -63.09 -88.01 -13.12
C GLU A 340 -62.28 -86.87 -13.76
N ALA A 341 -62.50 -86.57 -15.05
CA ALA A 341 -61.89 -85.43 -15.72
C ALA A 341 -62.31 -84.07 -15.09
N ALA A 342 -63.58 -83.90 -14.77
CA ALA A 342 -64.08 -82.69 -14.10
C ALA A 342 -63.52 -82.54 -12.67
N GLU A 343 -63.38 -83.63 -11.93
CA GLU A 343 -62.75 -83.63 -10.61
C GLU A 343 -61.27 -83.24 -10.71
N THR A 344 -60.52 -83.80 -11.67
CA THR A 344 -59.12 -83.40 -11.90
C THR A 344 -59.00 -81.92 -12.28
N SER A 345 -59.84 -81.43 -13.20
CA SER A 345 -59.87 -80.02 -13.59
C SER A 345 -60.21 -79.10 -12.41
N LEU A 346 -61.15 -79.49 -11.54
CA LEU A 346 -61.48 -78.71 -10.35
C LEU A 346 -60.33 -78.66 -9.34
N THR A 347 -59.55 -79.74 -9.20
CA THR A 347 -58.35 -79.75 -8.35
C THR A 347 -57.22 -78.91 -8.92
N GLU A 348 -57.01 -78.93 -10.24
CA GLU A 348 -56.04 -78.09 -10.93
C GLU A 348 -56.42 -76.60 -10.78
N GLU A 349 -57.69 -76.27 -10.94
CA GLU A 349 -58.17 -74.89 -10.83
C GLU A 349 -58.10 -74.35 -9.40
N ARG A 350 -58.32 -75.21 -8.39
CA ARG A 350 -58.06 -74.86 -6.98
C ARG A 350 -56.58 -74.62 -6.74
N GLY A 351 -55.69 -75.46 -7.29
CA GLY A 351 -54.23 -75.26 -7.20
C GLY A 351 -53.77 -73.98 -7.89
N ALA A 352 -54.33 -73.66 -9.05
CA ALA A 352 -54.04 -72.41 -9.78
C ALA A 352 -54.50 -71.18 -9.00
N ARG A 353 -55.69 -71.22 -8.38
CA ARG A 353 -56.18 -70.13 -7.52
C ARG A 353 -55.34 -69.94 -6.26
N GLU A 354 -54.91 -71.03 -5.61
CA GLU A 354 -54.01 -70.93 -4.46
C GLU A 354 -52.64 -70.36 -4.85
N ALA A 355 -52.10 -70.76 -6.00
CA ALA A 355 -50.85 -70.20 -6.52
C ALA A 355 -50.96 -68.72 -6.89
N LEU A 356 -52.08 -68.30 -7.50
CA LEU A 356 -52.36 -66.90 -7.81
C LEU A 356 -52.47 -66.07 -6.52
N ASN A 357 -53.17 -66.59 -5.52
CA ASN A 357 -53.34 -65.90 -4.23
C ASN A 357 -52.01 -65.79 -3.45
N ALA A 358 -51.14 -66.79 -3.55
CA ALA A 358 -49.78 -66.71 -3.01
C ALA A 358 -48.93 -65.68 -3.77
N ALA A 359 -49.08 -65.58 -5.09
CA ALA A 359 -48.37 -64.60 -5.91
C ALA A 359 -48.84 -63.17 -5.63
N THR A 360 -50.14 -62.92 -5.44
CA THR A 360 -50.66 -61.60 -5.07
C THR A 360 -50.16 -61.15 -3.71
N VAL A 361 -50.18 -62.03 -2.69
CA VAL A 361 -49.62 -61.72 -1.36
C VAL A 361 -48.12 -61.39 -1.46
N ALA A 362 -47.35 -62.14 -2.25
CA ALA A 362 -45.93 -61.85 -2.46
C ALA A 362 -45.71 -60.49 -3.16
N ARG A 363 -46.59 -60.12 -4.10
CA ARG A 363 -46.55 -58.81 -4.78
C ARG A 363 -46.93 -57.68 -3.82
N ASP A 364 -47.93 -57.87 -2.98
CA ASP A 364 -48.32 -56.89 -1.97
C ASP A 364 -47.20 -56.64 -0.94
N GLU A 365 -46.48 -57.69 -0.54
CA GLU A 365 -45.29 -57.56 0.32
C GLU A 365 -44.12 -56.84 -0.36
N GLU A 366 -43.96 -57.01 -1.68
CA GLU A 366 -42.95 -56.30 -2.47
C GLU A 366 -43.32 -54.83 -2.66
N ILE A 367 -44.61 -54.53 -2.92
CA ILE A 367 -45.14 -53.16 -2.97
C ILE A 367 -44.95 -52.46 -1.62
N ALA A 368 -45.25 -53.13 -0.50
CA ALA A 368 -45.05 -52.59 0.84
C ALA A 368 -43.56 -52.28 1.11
N ARG A 369 -42.65 -53.14 0.66
CA ARG A 369 -41.20 -52.89 0.74
C ARG A 369 -40.77 -51.69 -0.10
N LEU A 370 -41.23 -51.59 -1.35
CA LEU A 370 -40.91 -50.47 -2.24
C LEU A 370 -41.47 -49.13 -1.70
N ILE A 371 -42.65 -49.14 -1.09
CA ILE A 371 -43.22 -47.98 -0.40
C ILE A 371 -42.32 -47.54 0.77
N ALA A 372 -41.88 -48.48 1.60
CA ALA A 372 -40.98 -48.18 2.72
C ALA A 372 -39.62 -47.64 2.26
N GLU A 373 -39.05 -48.21 1.19
CA GLU A 373 -37.80 -47.73 0.60
C GLU A 373 -37.93 -46.33 -0.01
N ARG A 374 -39.05 -46.05 -0.70
CA ARG A 374 -39.37 -44.72 -1.23
C ARG A 374 -39.49 -43.68 -0.11
N ASP A 375 -40.19 -44.00 0.97
CA ASP A 375 -40.38 -43.06 2.08
C ASP A 375 -39.05 -42.76 2.80
N ALA A 376 -38.21 -43.78 3.00
CA ALA A 376 -36.86 -43.60 3.53
C ALA A 376 -35.95 -42.78 2.59
N ALA A 377 -36.13 -42.89 1.28
CA ALA A 377 -35.42 -42.08 0.30
C ALA A 377 -35.89 -40.62 0.32
N HIS A 378 -37.20 -40.37 0.46
CA HIS A 378 -37.75 -39.02 0.60
C HIS A 378 -37.29 -38.33 1.88
N GLU A 379 -37.27 -39.02 3.02
CA GLU A 379 -36.74 -38.46 4.28
C GLU A 379 -35.25 -38.10 4.15
N LYS A 380 -34.44 -38.96 3.52
CA LYS A 380 -33.03 -38.65 3.24
C LYS A 380 -32.87 -37.46 2.30
N ALA A 381 -33.70 -37.34 1.27
CA ALA A 381 -33.66 -36.22 0.35
C ALA A 381 -34.05 -34.91 1.05
N ALA A 382 -35.06 -34.93 1.94
CA ALA A 382 -35.45 -33.80 2.76
C ALA A 382 -34.31 -33.36 3.71
N ALA A 383 -33.67 -34.32 4.40
CA ALA A 383 -32.54 -34.03 5.29
C ALA A 383 -31.33 -33.45 4.52
N LEU A 384 -31.05 -33.94 3.31
CA LEU A 384 -30.01 -33.38 2.44
C LEU A 384 -30.39 -31.98 1.94
N GLY A 385 -31.66 -31.72 1.67
CA GLY A 385 -32.19 -30.39 1.34
C GLY A 385 -31.98 -29.39 2.48
N GLU A 386 -32.39 -29.75 3.70
CA GLU A 386 -32.19 -28.90 4.88
C GLU A 386 -30.70 -28.63 5.17
N ALA A 387 -29.84 -29.65 5.01
CA ALA A 387 -28.39 -29.51 5.13
C ALA A 387 -27.81 -28.59 4.04
N GLY A 388 -28.31 -28.71 2.80
CA GLY A 388 -27.94 -27.84 1.69
C GLY A 388 -28.35 -26.39 1.91
N GLU A 389 -29.55 -26.14 2.44
CA GLU A 389 -30.01 -24.81 2.81
C GLU A 389 -29.21 -24.22 3.98
N ALA A 390 -28.82 -25.04 4.95
CA ALA A 390 -27.95 -24.61 6.04
C ALA A 390 -26.55 -24.22 5.52
N HIS A 391 -25.95 -25.03 4.65
CA HIS A 391 -24.69 -24.70 3.97
C HIS A 391 -24.82 -23.43 3.11
N ALA A 392 -25.92 -23.26 2.37
CA ALA A 392 -26.16 -22.05 1.58
C ALA A 392 -26.24 -20.80 2.47
N ARG A 393 -26.89 -20.89 3.64
CA ARG A 393 -26.93 -19.81 4.63
C ARG A 393 -25.56 -19.48 5.23
N GLU A 394 -24.73 -20.49 5.48
CA GLU A 394 -23.36 -20.26 5.93
C GLU A 394 -22.51 -19.62 4.84
N VAL A 395 -22.55 -20.12 3.61
CA VAL A 395 -21.84 -19.52 2.47
C VAL A 395 -22.26 -18.05 2.27
N GLN A 396 -23.55 -17.74 2.43
CA GLN A 396 -24.03 -16.36 2.35
C GLN A 396 -23.48 -15.49 3.49
N ARG A 397 -23.41 -16.00 4.73
CA ARG A 397 -22.76 -15.30 5.84
C ARG A 397 -21.28 -15.01 5.57
N TRP A 398 -20.54 -16.01 5.08
CA TRP A 398 -19.13 -15.83 4.74
C TRP A 398 -18.94 -14.82 3.60
N ALA A 399 -19.85 -14.81 2.61
CA ALA A 399 -19.86 -13.82 1.55
C ALA A 399 -20.12 -12.40 2.09
N ASP A 400 -21.11 -12.24 2.98
CA ASP A 400 -21.43 -10.96 3.61
C ASP A 400 -20.27 -10.46 4.50
N GLU A 401 -19.63 -11.35 5.27
CA GLU A 401 -18.45 -11.03 6.09
C GLU A 401 -17.23 -10.67 5.25
N SER A 402 -17.00 -11.37 4.14
CA SER A 402 -15.95 -11.05 3.17
C SER A 402 -16.19 -9.68 2.53
N ASN A 403 -17.43 -9.38 2.14
CA ASN A 403 -17.79 -8.08 1.59
C ASN A 403 -17.62 -6.96 2.63
N ALA A 404 -18.02 -7.18 3.88
CA ALA A 404 -17.82 -6.23 4.97
C ALA A 404 -16.34 -6.04 5.33
N ALA A 405 -15.52 -7.10 5.26
CA ALA A 405 -14.07 -7.01 5.42
C ALA A 405 -13.42 -6.23 4.27
N SER A 406 -13.86 -6.47 3.03
CA SER A 406 -13.40 -5.73 1.86
C SER A 406 -13.76 -4.26 1.93
N SER A 407 -14.98 -3.91 2.37
CA SER A 407 -15.39 -2.52 2.60
C SER A 407 -14.50 -1.85 3.65
N ARG A 408 -14.25 -2.52 4.79
CA ARG A 408 -13.35 -1.99 5.83
C ARG A 408 -11.92 -1.81 5.34
N ALA A 409 -11.42 -2.73 4.50
CA ALA A 409 -10.10 -2.61 3.90
C ALA A 409 -10.02 -1.44 2.91
N GLN A 410 -11.07 -1.20 2.12
CA GLN A 410 -11.16 -0.05 1.22
C GLN A 410 -11.20 1.27 2.00
N ASP A 411 -11.99 1.35 3.07
CA ASP A 411 -12.05 2.53 3.94
C ASP A 411 -10.69 2.80 4.60
N ALA A 412 -10.02 1.76 5.10
CA ALA A 412 -8.68 1.87 5.67
C ALA A 412 -7.63 2.31 4.63
N ALA A 413 -7.74 1.84 3.38
CA ALA A 413 -6.87 2.27 2.29
C ALA A 413 -7.11 3.75 1.92
N LEU A 414 -8.37 4.20 1.93
CA LEU A 414 -8.71 5.61 1.75
C LEU A 414 -8.10 6.47 2.87
N GLN A 415 -8.27 6.07 4.13
CA GLN A 415 -7.66 6.77 5.28
C GLN A 415 -6.13 6.78 5.23
N ALA A 416 -5.50 5.69 4.76
CA ALA A 416 -4.07 5.65 4.55
C ALA A 416 -3.63 6.59 3.41
N SER A 417 -4.40 6.68 2.33
CA SER A 417 -4.12 7.62 1.23
C SER A 417 -4.28 9.09 1.64
N GLU A 418 -5.28 9.39 2.48
CA GLU A 418 -5.48 10.72 3.06
C GLU A 418 -4.35 11.09 4.02
N SER A 419 -3.92 10.18 4.89
CA SER A 419 -2.80 10.45 5.80
C SER A 419 -1.48 10.61 5.05
N LEU A 420 -1.24 9.86 3.97
CA LEU A 420 -0.09 10.07 3.09
C LEU A 420 -0.14 11.43 2.38
N ALA A 421 -1.32 11.87 1.93
CA ALA A 421 -1.49 13.19 1.33
C ALA A 421 -1.23 14.32 2.34
N GLN A 422 -1.69 14.16 3.59
CA GLN A 422 -1.41 15.09 4.69
C GLN A 422 0.09 15.15 5.01
N LEU A 423 0.78 14.00 5.06
CA LEU A 423 2.24 13.97 5.26
C LEU A 423 2.99 14.63 4.10
N ALA A 424 2.56 14.45 2.86
CA ALA A 424 3.16 15.13 1.70
C ALA A 424 2.94 16.65 1.75
N ALA A 425 1.78 17.12 2.21
CA ALA A 425 1.50 18.54 2.42
C ALA A 425 2.41 19.12 3.52
N LEU A 426 2.50 18.45 4.67
CA LEU A 426 3.39 18.86 5.77
C LEU A 426 4.87 18.86 5.36
N GLN A 427 5.30 17.90 4.54
CA GLN A 427 6.65 17.87 4.00
C GLN A 427 6.91 19.07 3.07
N THR A 428 5.92 19.45 2.26
CA THR A 428 6.01 20.64 1.40
C THR A 428 6.09 21.92 2.22
N GLU A 429 5.28 22.05 3.28
CA GLU A 429 5.35 23.17 4.22
C GLU A 429 6.70 23.25 4.94
N LEU A 430 7.25 22.09 5.37
CA LEU A 430 8.57 22.03 5.99
C LEU A 430 9.68 22.47 5.02
N ASP A 431 9.63 22.02 3.77
CA ASP A 431 10.62 22.40 2.76
C ASP A 431 10.50 23.88 2.37
N GLN A 432 9.27 24.43 2.36
CA GLN A 432 9.05 25.87 2.19
C GLN A 432 9.63 26.66 3.38
N ALA A 433 9.35 26.25 4.62
CA ALA A 433 9.90 26.91 5.81
C ALA A 433 11.45 26.84 5.85
N ARG A 434 12.04 25.74 5.38
CA ARG A 434 13.49 25.61 5.22
C ARG A 434 14.05 26.56 4.16
N ALA A 435 13.36 26.72 3.03
CA ALA A 435 13.75 27.66 1.99
C ALA A 435 13.66 29.11 2.47
N GLU A 436 12.59 29.46 3.21
CA GLU A 436 12.43 30.77 3.84
C GLU A 436 13.54 31.04 4.86
N LEU A 437 13.86 30.08 5.73
CA LEU A 437 14.97 30.21 6.69
C LEU A 437 16.34 30.36 6.00
N ALA A 438 16.56 29.67 4.87
CA ALA A 438 17.78 29.82 4.08
C ALA A 438 17.86 31.22 3.46
N ALA A 439 16.77 31.72 2.90
CA ALA A 439 16.70 33.08 2.36
C ALA A 439 16.94 34.15 3.42
N GLU A 440 16.39 33.99 4.63
CA GLU A 440 16.65 34.89 5.77
C GLU A 440 18.13 34.84 6.20
N ARG A 441 18.75 33.66 6.22
CA ARG A 441 20.19 33.53 6.52
C ARG A 441 21.06 34.22 5.46
N ASP A 442 20.72 34.08 4.19
CA ASP A 442 21.43 34.73 3.09
C ASP A 442 21.24 36.25 3.13
N ALA A 443 20.04 36.73 3.45
CA ALA A 443 19.76 38.15 3.66
C ALA A 443 20.55 38.71 4.86
N HIS A 444 20.59 37.99 5.98
CA HIS A 444 21.40 38.36 7.14
C HIS A 444 22.90 38.37 6.83
N ALA A 445 23.40 37.42 6.04
CA ALA A 445 24.78 37.41 5.59
C ALA A 445 25.09 38.62 4.70
N ALA A 446 24.22 38.93 3.74
CA ALA A 446 24.35 40.10 2.88
C ALA A 446 24.33 41.41 3.68
N HIS A 447 23.44 41.53 4.69
CA HIS A 447 23.44 42.67 5.61
C HIS A 447 24.71 42.73 6.47
N GLY A 448 25.26 41.58 6.88
CA GLY A 448 26.54 41.48 7.58
C GLY A 448 27.71 41.99 6.73
N ASP A 449 27.75 41.61 5.47
CA ASP A 449 28.74 42.05 4.48
C ASP A 449 28.61 43.55 4.19
N GLU A 450 27.38 44.05 4.04
CA GLU A 450 27.12 45.48 3.85
C GLU A 450 27.55 46.29 5.09
N ALA A 451 27.22 45.82 6.30
CA ALA A 451 27.67 46.45 7.53
C ALA A 451 29.20 46.41 7.69
N ALA A 452 29.87 45.36 7.21
CA ALA A 452 31.33 45.28 7.18
C ALA A 452 31.93 46.27 6.18
N ALA A 453 31.35 46.40 4.98
CA ALA A 453 31.76 47.39 3.99
C ALA A 453 31.57 48.82 4.52
N GLN A 454 30.45 49.10 5.18
CA GLN A 454 30.20 50.40 5.82
C GLN A 454 31.23 50.69 6.94
N ARG A 455 31.57 49.71 7.78
CA ARG A 455 32.63 49.86 8.79
C ARG A 455 33.99 50.16 8.16
N ALA A 456 34.37 49.45 7.09
CA ALA A 456 35.62 49.70 6.38
C ALA A 456 35.67 51.11 5.77
N GLU A 457 34.54 51.60 5.25
CA GLU A 457 34.45 52.97 4.71
C GLU A 457 34.56 54.02 5.82
N VAL A 458 33.95 53.80 6.99
CA VAL A 458 34.11 54.68 8.17
C VAL A 458 35.57 54.70 8.62
N GLU A 459 36.24 53.55 8.69
CA GLU A 459 37.67 53.47 9.01
C GLU A 459 38.51 54.24 7.98
N ARG A 460 38.22 54.11 6.68
CA ARG A 460 38.90 54.87 5.62
C ARG A 460 38.74 56.38 5.82
N VAL A 461 37.52 56.85 6.05
CA VAL A 461 37.24 58.27 6.30
C VAL A 461 37.93 58.77 7.57
N GLN A 462 38.00 57.96 8.62
CA GLN A 462 38.74 58.30 9.84
C GLN A 462 40.25 58.45 9.59
N HIS A 463 40.84 57.57 8.78
CA HIS A 463 42.24 57.68 8.38
C HIS A 463 42.49 58.94 7.52
N GLU A 464 41.60 59.23 6.57
CA GLU A 464 41.69 60.45 5.75
C GLU A 464 41.57 61.73 6.60
N LEU A 465 40.69 61.73 7.61
CA LEU A 465 40.53 62.84 8.54
C LEU A 465 41.76 63.01 9.45
N ALA A 466 42.36 61.92 9.92
CA ALA A 466 43.60 61.96 10.70
C ALA A 466 44.75 62.55 9.87
N ALA A 467 44.92 62.09 8.63
CA ALA A 467 45.92 62.63 7.71
C ALA A 467 45.72 64.13 7.43
N ALA A 468 44.47 64.58 7.27
CA ALA A 468 44.16 66.00 7.08
C ALA A 468 44.49 66.84 8.32
N ARG A 469 44.26 66.31 9.54
CA ARG A 469 44.63 66.97 10.80
C ARG A 469 46.14 67.12 10.94
N ASP A 470 46.90 66.08 10.61
CA ASP A 470 48.37 66.12 10.64
C ASP A 470 48.92 67.15 9.65
N GLN A 471 48.33 67.26 8.46
CA GLN A 471 48.68 68.30 7.48
C GLN A 471 48.41 69.72 8.00
N LEU A 472 47.27 69.92 8.68
CA LEU A 472 46.92 71.20 9.31
C LEU A 472 47.89 71.58 10.43
N ALA A 473 48.26 70.63 11.28
CA ALA A 473 49.25 70.81 12.34
C ALA A 473 50.60 71.24 11.77
N ALA A 474 51.10 70.54 10.73
CA ALA A 474 52.34 70.90 10.06
C ALA A 474 52.30 72.31 9.41
N MET A 475 51.17 72.70 8.80
CA MET A 475 51.00 74.05 8.25
C MET A 475 51.03 75.13 9.34
N SER A 476 50.43 74.85 10.50
CA SER A 476 50.43 75.77 11.64
C SER A 476 51.82 75.99 12.24
N GLU A 477 52.62 74.93 12.35
CA GLU A 477 54.01 75.01 12.83
C GLU A 477 54.88 75.81 11.87
N ALA A 478 54.73 75.58 10.56
CA ALA A 478 55.42 76.34 9.53
C ALA A 478 55.07 77.85 9.58
N ASN A 479 53.81 78.17 9.89
CA ASN A 479 53.38 79.57 10.03
C ASN A 479 53.93 80.21 11.32
N ALA A 480 53.98 79.47 12.43
CA ALA A 480 54.60 79.94 13.67
C ALA A 480 56.10 80.22 13.49
N ALA A 481 56.83 79.33 12.80
CA ALA A 481 58.25 79.51 12.48
C ALA A 481 58.50 80.77 11.62
N ALA A 482 57.69 80.98 10.57
CA ALA A 482 57.79 82.17 9.73
C ALA A 482 57.50 83.46 10.52
N THR A 483 56.54 83.42 11.45
CA THR A 483 56.22 84.56 12.31
C THR A 483 57.39 84.91 13.24
N ALA A 484 58.05 83.91 13.83
CA ALA A 484 59.23 84.11 14.66
C ALA A 484 60.41 84.74 13.89
N GLU A 485 60.62 84.33 12.64
CA GLU A 485 61.69 84.87 11.79
C GLU A 485 61.44 86.35 11.42
N THR A 486 60.20 86.73 11.12
CA THR A 486 59.84 88.15 10.87
C THR A 486 60.04 89.03 12.11
N THR A 487 59.78 88.51 13.31
CA THR A 487 59.98 89.28 14.55
C THR A 487 61.47 89.48 14.84
N ARG A 488 62.31 88.48 14.60
CA ARG A 488 63.77 88.60 14.76
C ARG A 488 64.35 89.68 13.84
N LEU A 489 64.02 89.62 12.55
CA LEU A 489 64.51 90.59 11.57
C LEU A 489 64.06 92.03 11.90
N ALA A 490 62.90 92.20 12.56
CA ALA A 490 62.40 93.51 12.97
C ALA A 490 63.15 94.08 14.16
N GLN A 491 63.52 93.23 15.11
CA GLN A 491 64.36 93.61 16.24
C GLN A 491 65.76 94.01 15.77
N ASP A 492 66.36 93.25 14.85
CA ASP A 492 67.69 93.56 14.28
C ASP A 492 67.69 94.89 13.52
N ALA A 493 66.62 95.21 12.78
CA ALA A 493 66.46 96.50 12.09
C ALA A 493 66.35 97.70 13.04
N SER A 494 65.56 97.55 14.10
CA SER A 494 65.39 98.58 15.13
C SER A 494 66.72 98.86 15.85
N ALA A 495 67.45 97.80 16.19
CA ALA A 495 68.76 97.91 16.83
C ALA A 495 69.79 98.60 15.93
N ALA A 496 69.84 98.26 14.64
CA ALA A 496 70.74 98.90 13.68
C ALA A 496 70.42 100.39 13.47
N THR A 497 69.14 100.75 13.40
CA THR A 497 68.69 102.15 13.26
C THR A 497 69.09 102.99 14.47
N SER A 498 68.91 102.45 15.69
CA SER A 498 69.29 103.13 16.92
C SER A 498 70.79 103.41 16.99
N ARG A 499 71.64 102.50 16.49
CA ARG A 499 73.09 102.70 16.42
C ARG A 499 73.47 103.79 15.42
N ALA A 500 72.81 103.84 14.26
CA ALA A 500 73.06 104.88 13.26
C ALA A 500 72.70 106.28 13.79
N GLN A 501 71.53 106.43 14.42
CA GLN A 501 71.11 107.70 15.04
C GLN A 501 72.05 108.15 16.15
N ALA A 502 72.49 107.23 17.01
CA ALA A 502 73.45 107.53 18.08
C ALA A 502 74.82 107.96 17.53
N ALA A 503 75.22 107.42 16.38
CA ALA A 503 76.43 107.87 15.69
C ALA A 503 76.24 109.30 15.15
N GLU A 504 75.07 109.60 14.54
CA GLU A 504 74.83 110.92 13.90
C GLU A 504 74.85 112.05 14.90
N GLN A 505 74.25 111.83 16.07
CA GLN A 505 74.29 112.80 17.17
C GLN A 505 75.72 113.09 17.65
N ARG A 506 76.62 112.09 17.62
CA ARG A 506 78.02 112.26 18.06
C ARG A 506 78.85 113.03 17.05
N VAL A 507 78.60 112.85 15.75
CA VAL A 507 79.25 113.67 14.70
C VAL A 507 78.81 115.12 14.79
N ALA A 508 77.52 115.39 14.96
CA ALA A 508 77.01 116.76 15.12
C ALA A 508 77.63 117.49 16.32
N GLU A 509 77.84 116.78 17.44
CA GLU A 509 78.51 117.34 18.62
C GLU A 509 79.99 117.66 18.35
N LEU A 510 80.73 116.76 17.69
CA LEU A 510 82.14 117.00 17.34
C LEU A 510 82.30 118.14 16.33
N GLU A 511 81.40 118.27 15.36
CA GLU A 511 81.40 119.40 14.41
C GLU A 511 81.18 120.74 15.13
N ARG A 512 80.30 120.77 16.13
CA ARG A 512 80.06 121.97 16.95
C ARG A 512 81.31 122.37 17.73
N GLN A 513 81.98 121.39 18.35
CA GLN A 513 83.22 121.62 19.10
C GLN A 513 84.37 122.08 18.19
N LEU A 514 84.46 121.56 16.97
CA LEU A 514 85.45 122.01 15.98
C LEU A 514 85.21 123.47 15.57
N ALA A 515 83.96 123.85 15.32
CA ALA A 515 83.59 125.22 14.95
C ALA A 515 83.85 126.23 16.08
N GLU A 516 83.61 125.85 17.34
CA GLU A 516 83.91 126.67 18.52
C GLU A 516 85.43 126.91 18.67
N LEU A 517 86.26 125.92 18.38
CA LEU A 517 87.73 126.06 18.46
C LEU A 517 88.33 126.82 17.27
N GLU A 518 87.80 126.62 16.06
CA GLU A 518 88.25 127.36 14.87
C GLU A 518 87.88 128.87 14.95
N THR A 519 86.74 129.20 15.57
CA THR A 519 86.36 130.60 15.83
C THR A 519 87.18 131.25 16.95
N ALA A 520 87.60 130.48 17.96
CA ALA A 520 88.54 130.94 18.97
C ALA A 520 89.94 131.22 18.39
N HIS A 521 90.43 130.40 17.46
CA HIS A 521 91.72 130.59 16.78
C HIS A 521 91.73 131.84 15.88
N ALA A 522 90.63 132.11 15.16
CA ALA A 522 90.51 133.28 14.30
C ALA A 522 90.51 134.63 15.06
N GLN A 523 90.14 134.63 16.35
CA GLN A 523 90.10 135.85 17.17
C GLN A 523 91.46 136.24 17.79
N GLN A 524 92.43 135.33 17.87
CA GLN A 524 93.77 135.61 18.42
C GLN A 524 94.75 136.23 17.40
N GLN A 525 94.52 136.07 16.09
CA GLN A 525 95.42 136.58 15.03
C GLN A 525 95.20 138.06 14.63
N GLY A 526 94.36 138.83 15.37
CA GLY A 526 93.84 140.13 14.93
C GLY A 526 94.39 141.43 15.54
N THR A 527 95.34 141.42 16.49
CA THR A 527 95.77 142.66 17.19
C THR A 527 97.25 143.00 17.04
N SER A 528 97.54 143.89 16.07
CA SER A 528 98.59 144.92 15.88
C SER A 528 100.07 144.71 16.29
N PRO A 529 101.02 145.34 15.58
CA PRO A 529 102.42 144.90 15.53
C PRO A 529 103.33 145.67 16.50
N GLU A 530 104.13 144.93 17.28
CA GLU A 530 105.57 145.13 17.55
C GLU A 530 106.02 144.24 18.72
N GLY A 531 106.86 143.24 18.43
CA GLY A 531 107.60 142.43 19.44
C GLY A 531 107.12 140.99 19.64
N LEU A 532 107.82 140.02 19.03
CA LEU A 532 107.62 138.58 19.23
C LEU A 532 108.12 138.14 20.63
N SER A 533 107.34 137.32 21.34
CA SER A 533 107.77 136.59 22.54
C SER A 533 107.51 135.08 22.39
N ALA A 534 108.39 134.25 22.94
CA ALA A 534 108.44 132.79 22.76
C ALA A 534 107.30 131.99 23.45
N ASP A 535 106.37 132.65 24.15
CA ASP A 535 105.23 131.99 24.81
C ASP A 535 104.01 131.79 23.90
N ASP A 536 103.90 132.50 22.77
CA ASP A 536 102.77 132.37 21.84
C ASP A 536 102.91 131.19 20.85
N GLU A 537 104.12 130.81 20.45
CA GLU A 537 104.35 129.62 19.58
C GLU A 537 103.95 128.31 20.26
N SER A 538 104.00 128.25 21.60
CA SER A 538 103.66 127.04 22.37
C SER A 538 102.15 126.79 22.45
N LYS A 539 101.35 127.86 22.55
CA LYS A 539 99.88 127.75 22.62
C LYS A 539 99.26 127.48 21.26
N GLU A 540 99.81 128.06 20.20
CA GLU A 540 99.36 127.81 18.83
C GLU A 540 99.63 126.36 18.41
N ALA A 541 100.78 125.78 18.81
CA ALA A 541 101.09 124.38 18.55
C ALA A 541 100.17 123.39 19.29
N VAL A 542 99.81 123.67 20.55
CA VAL A 542 98.89 122.80 21.33
C VAL A 542 97.47 122.85 20.77
N MET A 543 96.96 124.03 20.40
CA MET A 543 95.64 124.16 19.78
C MET A 543 95.60 123.54 18.38
N ALA A 544 96.69 123.63 17.60
CA ALA A 544 96.80 122.95 16.30
C ALA A 544 96.80 121.42 16.44
N ASP A 545 97.42 120.87 17.49
CA ASP A 545 97.39 119.43 17.78
C ASP A 545 96.00 118.98 18.28
N GLU A 546 95.29 119.79 19.06
CA GLU A 546 93.89 119.54 19.43
C GLU A 546 92.95 119.55 18.21
N ILE A 547 93.10 120.52 17.29
CA ILE A 547 92.35 120.54 16.02
C ILE A 547 92.71 119.31 15.16
N ALA A 548 93.98 118.92 15.09
CA ALA A 548 94.39 117.72 14.36
C ALA A 548 93.85 116.42 15.00
N SER A 549 93.79 116.36 16.33
CA SER A 549 93.21 115.25 17.10
C SER A 549 91.70 115.15 16.86
N LEU A 550 90.96 116.27 16.93
CA LEU A 550 89.53 116.31 16.63
C LEU A 550 89.25 115.95 15.16
N ARG A 551 90.06 116.41 14.21
CA ARG A 551 89.95 115.99 12.80
C ARG A 551 90.18 114.49 12.61
N ARG A 552 91.13 113.88 13.35
CA ARG A 552 91.33 112.42 13.37
C ARG A 552 90.16 111.68 13.99
N GLN A 553 89.59 112.21 15.08
CA GLN A 553 88.38 111.65 15.68
C GLN A 553 87.19 111.71 14.73
N MET A 554 86.97 112.84 14.05
CA MET A 554 85.94 112.97 13.02
C MET A 554 86.13 111.98 11.87
N THR A 555 87.36 111.78 11.37
CA THR A 555 87.61 110.79 10.32
C THR A 555 87.39 109.36 10.80
N SER A 556 87.73 109.06 12.06
CA SER A 556 87.44 107.74 12.65
C SER A 556 85.94 107.51 12.83
N GLN A 557 85.18 108.54 13.21
CA GLN A 557 83.73 108.47 13.32
C GLN A 557 83.06 108.37 11.95
N ALA A 558 83.51 109.13 10.95
CA ALA A 558 83.01 109.01 9.57
C ALA A 558 83.15 107.58 9.03
N LYS A 559 84.26 106.89 9.33
CA LYS A 559 84.42 105.46 9.00
C LYS A 559 83.46 104.55 9.79
N ALA A 560 83.19 104.86 11.05
CA ALA A 560 82.19 104.11 11.83
C ALA A 560 80.77 104.31 11.27
N HIS A 561 80.44 105.52 10.80
CA HIS A 561 79.21 105.82 10.09
C HIS A 561 79.07 105.05 8.80
N GLU A 562 80.10 105.07 7.96
CA GLU A 562 80.11 104.32 6.70
C GLU A 562 79.87 102.82 6.95
N LYS A 563 80.49 102.26 8.01
CA LYS A 563 80.27 100.88 8.43
C LYS A 563 78.82 100.63 8.90
N ALA A 564 78.27 101.50 9.75
CA ALA A 564 76.89 101.38 10.22
C ALA A 564 75.86 101.48 9.07
N TYR A 565 76.10 102.36 8.10
CA TYR A 565 75.28 102.49 6.90
C TYR A 565 75.42 101.27 5.97
N ALA A 566 76.61 100.67 5.85
CA ALA A 566 76.80 99.42 5.14
C ALA A 566 76.04 98.26 5.81
N GLU A 567 76.08 98.16 7.13
CA GLU A 567 75.31 97.18 7.90
C GLU A 567 73.80 97.36 7.69
N LEU A 568 73.29 98.59 7.79
CA LEU A 568 71.87 98.91 7.50
C LEU A 568 71.48 98.52 6.06
N ARG A 569 72.36 98.74 5.09
CA ARG A 569 72.13 98.34 3.70
C ARG A 569 72.03 96.82 3.54
N THR A 570 72.94 96.06 4.15
CA THR A 570 72.87 94.59 4.10
C THR A 570 71.60 94.05 4.76
N LEU A 571 71.17 94.68 5.85
CA LEU A 571 69.94 94.29 6.54
C LEU A 571 68.68 94.63 5.72
N ALA A 572 68.68 95.77 5.02
CA ALA A 572 67.61 96.13 4.09
C ALA A 572 67.51 95.14 2.92
N GLU A 573 68.64 94.66 2.38
CA GLU A 573 68.67 93.63 1.33
C GLU A 573 68.09 92.29 1.83
N GLN A 574 68.42 91.87 3.06
CA GLN A 574 67.82 90.68 3.69
C GLN A 574 66.32 90.82 3.89
N TRP A 575 65.85 92.00 4.30
CA TRP A 575 64.42 92.30 4.41
C TRP A 575 63.67 92.23 3.09
N ILE A 576 64.27 92.73 2.00
CA ILE A 576 63.69 92.65 0.66
C ILE A 576 63.62 91.20 0.18
N ALA A 577 64.65 90.39 0.46
CA ALA A 577 64.65 88.96 0.14
C ALA A 577 63.54 88.22 0.91
N HIS A 578 63.45 88.43 2.23
CA HIS A 578 62.42 87.82 3.06
C HIS A 578 61.00 88.27 2.65
N ALA A 579 60.80 89.54 2.30
CA ALA A 579 59.51 90.04 1.82
C ALA A 579 59.11 89.41 0.47
N LYS A 580 60.07 89.17 -0.43
CA LYS A 580 59.83 88.45 -1.69
C LYS A 580 59.44 87.00 -1.45
N GLU A 581 60.15 86.31 -0.56
CA GLU A 581 59.84 84.93 -0.19
C GLU A 581 58.46 84.83 0.48
N LEU A 582 58.15 85.73 1.42
CA LEU A 582 56.86 85.77 2.09
C LEU A 582 55.72 86.05 1.11
N LYS A 583 55.93 86.94 0.13
CA LYS A 583 54.97 87.19 -0.96
C LYS A 583 54.77 85.96 -1.84
N GLN A 584 55.84 85.22 -2.16
CA GLN A 584 55.72 83.96 -2.91
C GLN A 584 54.94 82.92 -2.12
N ARG A 585 55.25 82.73 -0.83
CA ARG A 585 54.51 81.82 0.06
C ARG A 585 53.04 82.21 0.17
N LEU A 586 52.73 83.50 0.39
CA LEU A 586 51.35 83.98 0.46
C LEU A 586 50.60 83.77 -0.85
N SER A 587 51.24 84.00 -2.00
CA SER A 587 50.64 83.74 -3.31
C SER A 587 50.36 82.25 -3.54
N ALA A 588 51.28 81.37 -3.13
CA ALA A 588 51.10 79.92 -3.21
C ALA A 588 50.00 79.42 -2.26
N THR A 589 49.92 79.96 -1.04
CA THR A 589 48.86 79.62 -0.08
C THR A 589 47.50 80.13 -0.56
N ASN A 590 47.40 81.35 -1.08
CA ASN A 590 46.13 81.86 -1.64
C ASN A 590 45.70 81.06 -2.88
N GLN A 591 46.61 80.61 -3.73
CA GLN A 591 46.29 79.69 -4.82
C GLN A 591 45.78 78.34 -4.31
N LYS A 592 46.38 77.79 -3.24
CA LYS A 592 45.91 76.54 -2.63
C LYS A 592 44.55 76.70 -1.95
N VAL A 593 44.32 77.80 -1.24
CA VAL A 593 43.04 78.10 -0.58
C VAL A 593 41.95 78.31 -1.61
N THR A 594 42.19 79.10 -2.65
CA THR A 594 41.20 79.29 -3.74
C THR A 594 40.90 77.99 -4.48
N PHE A 595 41.87 77.08 -4.63
CA PHE A 595 41.64 75.75 -5.17
C PHE A 595 40.80 74.86 -4.23
N LEU A 596 41.08 74.89 -2.92
CA LEU A 596 40.30 74.16 -1.91
C LEU A 596 38.87 74.67 -1.79
N ASP A 597 38.66 75.99 -1.84
CA ASP A 597 37.33 76.61 -1.82
C ASP A 597 36.54 76.29 -3.10
N ALA A 598 37.19 76.30 -4.27
CA ALA A 598 36.54 75.88 -5.52
C ALA A 598 36.16 74.39 -5.51
N ARG A 599 37.02 73.54 -4.94
CA ARG A 599 36.75 72.10 -4.80
C ARG A 599 35.62 71.83 -3.81
N SER A 600 35.63 72.44 -2.64
CA SER A 600 34.57 72.26 -1.65
C SER A 600 33.22 72.80 -2.14
N ALA A 601 33.20 73.93 -2.87
CA ALA A 601 32.00 74.43 -3.53
C ALA A 601 31.48 73.46 -4.62
N ALA A 602 32.37 72.82 -5.38
CA ALA A 602 32.00 71.80 -6.36
C ALA A 602 31.45 70.52 -5.70
N GLU A 603 32.05 70.05 -4.60
CA GLU A 603 31.57 68.92 -3.81
C GLU A 603 30.16 69.19 -3.23
N VAL A 604 29.92 70.38 -2.67
CA VAL A 604 28.60 70.79 -2.16
C VAL A 604 27.55 70.88 -3.28
N ALA A 605 27.93 71.39 -4.46
CA ALA A 605 27.04 71.42 -5.62
C ALA A 605 26.71 70.02 -6.13
N LEU A 606 27.68 69.11 -6.12
CA LEU A 606 27.51 67.71 -6.52
C LEU A 606 26.62 66.95 -5.53
N LEU A 607 26.79 67.18 -4.22
CA LEU A 607 25.93 66.62 -3.17
C LEU A 607 24.49 67.14 -3.27
N ARG A 608 24.28 68.43 -3.53
CA ARG A 608 22.92 68.96 -3.79
C ARG A 608 22.30 68.34 -5.03
N ARG A 609 23.07 68.14 -6.10
CA ARG A 609 22.58 67.51 -7.33
C ARG A 609 22.25 66.03 -7.09
N LEU A 610 23.13 65.27 -6.43
CA LEU A 610 22.88 63.89 -6.02
C LEU A 610 21.65 63.79 -5.11
N SER A 611 21.51 64.68 -4.14
CA SER A 611 20.30 64.74 -3.29
C SER A 611 19.04 65.00 -4.12
N SER A 612 19.09 65.90 -5.11
CA SER A 612 17.94 66.16 -6.00
C SER A 612 17.65 65.03 -6.98
N GLU A 613 18.66 64.29 -7.43
CA GLU A 613 18.50 63.09 -8.27
C GLU A 613 17.99 61.91 -7.44
N LEU A 614 18.43 61.78 -6.18
CA LEU A 614 17.93 60.79 -5.22
C LEU A 614 16.49 61.09 -4.78
N GLU A 615 16.12 62.36 -4.59
CA GLU A 615 14.72 62.77 -4.35
C GLU A 615 13.82 62.56 -5.58
N ARG A 616 14.38 62.63 -6.80
CA ARG A 616 13.67 62.25 -8.04
C ARG A 616 13.47 60.74 -8.16
N LEU A 617 14.36 59.94 -7.59
CA LEU A 617 14.24 58.49 -7.52
C LEU A 617 13.41 58.09 -6.30
N LYS A 618 12.09 58.30 -6.39
CA LYS A 618 11.11 57.62 -5.53
C LYS A 618 11.30 56.09 -5.63
N PRO A 619 10.92 55.31 -4.59
CA PRO A 619 11.27 53.89 -4.43
C PRO A 619 10.74 52.92 -5.50
N ASP A 620 9.88 53.37 -6.41
CA ASP A 620 9.20 52.51 -7.39
C ASP A 620 9.66 52.76 -8.85
N HIS A 621 10.93 53.09 -9.08
CA HIS A 621 11.44 53.39 -10.43
C HIS A 621 12.09 52.16 -11.11
N ASP A 622 11.54 51.74 -12.26
CA ASP A 622 11.88 50.53 -13.07
C ASP A 622 13.36 50.37 -13.50
N LEU A 623 14.23 51.34 -13.21
CA LEU A 623 15.66 51.33 -13.58
C LEU A 623 16.58 50.74 -12.48
N ILE A 624 16.04 50.35 -11.33
CA ILE A 624 16.77 49.66 -10.24
C ILE A 624 16.54 48.14 -10.26
N SER A 625 15.66 47.64 -11.14
CA SER A 625 15.67 46.19 -11.39
C SER A 625 17.00 45.81 -12.05
N ARG A 626 17.73 44.91 -11.40
CA ARG A 626 19.02 44.37 -11.88
C ARG A 626 18.90 43.87 -13.33
N ASP A 627 17.73 43.37 -13.70
CA ASP A 627 17.39 42.92 -15.06
C ASP A 627 17.32 44.05 -16.09
N ALA A 628 16.74 45.21 -15.76
CA ALA A 628 16.70 46.35 -16.68
C ALA A 628 18.10 46.95 -16.89
N GLN A 629 18.89 47.02 -15.81
CA GLN A 629 20.29 47.49 -15.88
C GLN A 629 21.16 46.56 -16.74
N GLN A 630 21.01 45.24 -16.56
CA GLN A 630 21.79 44.25 -17.31
C GLN A 630 21.39 44.21 -18.79
N LYS A 631 20.10 44.41 -19.12
CA LYS A 631 19.62 44.54 -20.51
C LYS A 631 20.12 45.83 -21.17
N PHE A 632 20.10 46.96 -20.46
CA PHE A 632 20.60 48.23 -21.00
C PHE A 632 22.10 48.20 -21.24
N ILE A 633 22.88 47.66 -20.29
CA ILE A 633 24.34 47.52 -20.43
C ILE A 633 24.69 46.59 -21.59
N SER A 634 24.06 45.41 -21.69
CA SER A 634 24.32 44.47 -22.78
C SER A 634 23.95 45.02 -24.16
N ALA A 635 22.80 45.71 -24.29
CA ALA A 635 22.39 46.34 -25.54
C ALA A 635 23.36 47.47 -25.97
N THR A 636 23.74 48.34 -25.03
CA THR A 636 24.67 49.45 -25.31
C THR A 636 26.07 48.94 -25.65
N LEU A 637 26.53 47.86 -25.01
CA LEU A 637 27.82 47.24 -25.32
C LEU A 637 27.80 46.59 -26.71
N ALA A 638 26.72 45.87 -27.07
CA ALA A 638 26.55 45.25 -28.37
C ALA A 638 26.55 46.29 -29.51
N GLU A 639 25.81 47.38 -29.37
CA GLU A 639 25.75 48.45 -30.37
C GLU A 639 27.12 49.12 -30.58
N ARG A 640 27.87 49.39 -29.51
CA ARG A 640 29.21 50.00 -29.58
C ARG A 640 30.27 49.07 -30.16
N LEU A 641 30.10 47.76 -29.98
CA LEU A 641 30.99 46.74 -30.54
C LEU A 641 30.70 46.53 -32.03
N GLU A 642 29.42 46.55 -32.42
CA GLU A 642 29.00 46.43 -33.81
C GLU A 642 29.48 47.62 -34.66
N GLN A 643 29.40 48.84 -34.11
CA GLN A 643 30.02 50.04 -34.71
C GLN A 643 31.55 49.91 -34.92
N LYS A 644 32.22 49.02 -34.17
CA LYS A 644 33.66 48.75 -34.28
C LYS A 644 33.98 47.47 -35.05
N GLY A 645 32.98 46.82 -35.65
CA GLY A 645 33.14 45.59 -36.41
C GLY A 645 33.29 44.33 -35.55
N TYR A 646 32.72 44.29 -34.34
CA TYR A 646 32.69 43.14 -33.45
C TYR A 646 31.25 42.81 -33.02
N ARG A 647 30.93 41.54 -32.84
CA ARG A 647 29.62 41.07 -32.36
C ARG A 647 29.77 40.49 -30.95
N TYR A 648 28.92 40.95 -30.04
CA TYR A 648 28.83 40.44 -28.66
C TYR A 648 27.62 39.53 -28.53
N ASP A 649 27.82 38.29 -28.08
CA ASP A 649 26.74 37.37 -27.74
C ASP A 649 26.47 37.43 -26.21
N PRO A 650 25.32 37.98 -25.78
CA PRO A 650 25.02 38.14 -24.36
C PRO A 650 24.74 36.82 -23.62
N ALA A 651 24.46 35.72 -24.33
CA ALA A 651 24.22 34.41 -23.71
C ALA A 651 25.52 33.67 -23.35
N THR A 652 26.60 33.94 -24.10
CA THR A 652 27.88 33.24 -23.96
C THR A 652 29.01 34.16 -23.49
N ALA A 653 28.79 35.48 -23.45
CA ALA A 653 29.77 36.52 -23.12
C ALA A 653 31.02 36.52 -24.03
N VAL A 654 30.90 35.99 -25.25
CA VAL A 654 31.99 35.90 -26.23
C VAL A 654 31.93 37.08 -27.22
N MET A 655 33.09 37.69 -27.51
CA MET A 655 33.25 38.69 -28.56
C MET A 655 33.84 38.05 -29.82
N SER A 656 33.19 38.23 -30.96
CA SER A 656 33.68 37.78 -32.27
C SER A 656 33.87 38.97 -33.21
N LYS A 657 34.81 38.90 -34.13
CA LYS A 657 35.00 39.96 -35.15
C LYS A 657 34.01 39.73 -36.29
N ILE A 658 33.31 40.77 -36.72
CA ILE A 658 32.43 40.73 -37.89
C ILE A 658 33.36 40.79 -39.10
N GLU A 659 33.66 39.63 -39.69
CA GLU A 659 34.33 39.55 -40.99
C GLU A 659 33.36 40.08 -42.05
N ALA A 660 33.84 41.00 -42.88
CA ALA A 660 33.07 41.63 -43.95
C ALA A 660 32.88 40.69 -45.15
#